data_AF-A0A1W9V4S6-F1
#
_entry.id   AF-A0A1W9V4S6-F1
#
_cell.length_a   1.000
_cell.length_b   1.000
_cell.length_c   1.000
_cell.angle_alpha   90.00
_cell.angle_beta   90.00
_cell.angle_gamma   90.00
#
_symmetry.space_group_name_H-M   'P 1'
#
loop_
_entity.id
_entity.type
_entity.pdbx_description
1 polymer ?
#
loop_
_entity_poly.entity_id
_entity_poly.type
_entity_poly.pdbx_seq_one_letter_code
_entity_poly.pdbx_strand_id
1 'polypeptide(L)'
;MLKYFLFGSLQIIQNYEPLALPTSVAARSLLSYLLLNKDTPHSRLALAGTLFPENEESLARRKLSQSLWQLRNTVPDLVETDRHTIQVIEKNIWVDVNAFQELSKSEETISQAVELYTGELLPGFYDDWVILRREQLRETYLKSLERLVILNKRAGEFENALEYSQRLLEADPFQESVHHEVMRLYMALEQPLSALRQFKTCRQILKAELGAEPNPATIQLAEEITRKIAQETLTIPHQIETPTKVRGQLSPQTLPLVGRGAERRALLTHIDRVLDGQGGLVLIEGEAGVGKTRLLQEIASDADWRGIQVLWGYGREMEVTSLYGPLVEALESGLTSLRVGQLIQIVDKPWIQAVKALLPTLASHLPELPPPPSSNLDKEQSRLLEALNQFLAAWTKITPLVVILENLHWIDYDTLDILPGLVRRMSSEGILLIATYRGEEARTYPILWDKIQTIDRAGLRERIILPRLNASATGELIRGWLDFSVEAPLFESRLFQETEGNPLFVLETLRALQEESLLTQDESGQWSTPWDETTDDYLELPIPSLVEDVIYRRISRLLPPERQTLNLAAILGSTFDYLIFHAVMEQDASTALFSLRKLVQRQLLEETSTGYQFTHDKILQVAYQKISPETRVHFHRKAGQALERIDSEKAAELARHFYRGELWEPAVRYKQQAGEQAEDIYAHYEALKHYSDGLKACDHLPKNHSVWRSKLLFGREKIYGILGNREAQASDLIALNACVQNKADKATLALSWARYYDDISDFQSMHRCAKEVIRLATEMDDLQMLFSGQIEASHAIWLQGDYAEAEKLLESAVQNAQQAGNIRQEAIVNLKLGHLYYDKGKYKQALFCYEAVIPLFEQVNDLFYLGTAFNSLGNINDSLGNQLLAIEYYKKSIQIRKALGDQRGYAIALYNIGMVYHVIGDDKASFQHIQESVAICQTLGDQRVVAYGLNYLGYLLDKNDPQQASEYYQQSLDIRREIGQWALTTDCLSGLARAALTQGNYQKAKEYIQCALDWIDKNDIQGVGDVLLMYKSAFEVYSAC
;
A
#
# COMPACT_ATOMS: atom_id res chain seq x y z
N MET A 1 -17.88 -28.51 -51.99
CA MET A 1 -18.37 -27.68 -50.87
C MET A 1 -18.61 -26.28 -51.42
N LEU A 2 -19.75 -25.66 -51.09
CA LEU A 2 -20.04 -24.28 -51.49
C LEU A 2 -19.44 -23.33 -50.45
N LYS A 3 -18.57 -22.42 -50.90
CA LYS A 3 -17.95 -21.38 -50.07
C LYS A 3 -18.53 -20.03 -50.44
N TYR A 4 -19.09 -19.33 -49.45
CA TYR A 4 -19.62 -17.99 -49.59
C TYR A 4 -18.70 -17.02 -48.86
N PHE A 5 -18.24 -16.01 -49.60
CA PHE A 5 -17.44 -14.92 -49.07
C PHE A 5 -18.31 -13.67 -49.03
N LEU A 6 -18.61 -13.19 -47.82
CA LEU A 6 -19.43 -12.01 -47.56
C LEU A 6 -18.59 -10.82 -47.06
N PHE A 7 -17.38 -11.06 -46.53
CA PHE A 7 -16.42 -10.00 -46.21
C PHE A 7 -15.74 -9.50 -47.49
N GLY A 8 -15.65 -8.18 -47.66
CA GLY A 8 -15.17 -7.61 -48.91
C GLY A 8 -16.11 -7.94 -50.08
N SER A 9 -15.59 -8.28 -51.26
CA SER A 9 -16.45 -8.53 -52.42
C SER A 9 -17.26 -9.82 -52.25
N LEU A 10 -18.60 -9.75 -52.38
CA LEU A 10 -19.48 -10.91 -52.36
C LEU A 10 -19.07 -11.92 -53.45
N GLN A 11 -18.71 -13.14 -53.08
CA GLN A 11 -18.33 -14.21 -54.00
C GLN A 11 -18.89 -15.57 -53.57
N ILE A 12 -19.20 -16.41 -54.55
CA ILE A 12 -19.61 -17.80 -54.34
C ILE A 12 -18.65 -18.68 -55.12
N ILE A 13 -18.02 -19.63 -54.44
CA ILE A 13 -17.07 -20.56 -55.06
C ILE A 13 -17.56 -21.99 -54.85
N GLN A 14 -17.66 -22.75 -55.94
CA GLN A 14 -17.95 -24.18 -55.91
C GLN A 14 -16.87 -24.91 -56.71
N ASN A 15 -16.19 -25.88 -56.08
CA ASN A 15 -15.11 -26.65 -56.71
C ASN A 15 -14.02 -25.78 -57.37
N TYR A 16 -13.62 -24.69 -56.70
CA TYR A 16 -12.62 -23.72 -57.15
C TYR A 16 -13.04 -22.82 -58.32
N GLU A 17 -14.29 -22.90 -58.79
CA GLU A 17 -14.82 -21.99 -59.81
C GLU A 17 -15.80 -20.97 -59.22
N PRO A 18 -15.72 -19.69 -59.61
CA PRO A 18 -16.66 -18.66 -59.19
C PRO A 18 -18.02 -18.87 -59.87
N LEU A 19 -19.09 -18.90 -59.08
CA LEU A 19 -20.47 -18.96 -59.58
C LEU A 19 -21.05 -17.57 -59.82
N ALA A 20 -21.99 -17.48 -60.76
CA ALA A 20 -22.71 -16.24 -61.03
C ALA A 20 -23.54 -15.81 -59.81
N LEU A 21 -23.53 -14.52 -59.50
CA LEU A 21 -24.38 -13.93 -58.47
C LEU A 21 -25.73 -13.53 -59.06
N PRO A 22 -26.81 -13.47 -58.24
CA PRO A 22 -28.07 -12.86 -58.66
C PRO A 22 -27.82 -11.46 -59.22
N THR A 23 -28.49 -11.05 -60.30
CA THR A 23 -28.22 -9.73 -60.93
C THR A 23 -28.80 -8.56 -60.16
N SER A 24 -29.87 -8.75 -59.37
CA SER A 24 -30.43 -7.68 -58.55
C SER A 24 -29.74 -7.58 -57.19
N VAL A 25 -29.54 -6.34 -56.72
CA VAL A 25 -29.04 -6.03 -55.38
C VAL A 25 -29.97 -6.64 -54.31
N ALA A 26 -31.29 -6.56 -54.52
CA ALA A 26 -32.29 -7.13 -53.63
C ALA A 26 -32.18 -8.67 -53.49
N ALA A 27 -31.86 -9.40 -54.56
CA ALA A 27 -31.64 -10.85 -54.49
C ALA A 27 -30.30 -11.21 -53.83
N ARG A 28 -29.24 -10.39 -54.01
CA ARG A 28 -27.95 -10.56 -53.31
C ARG A 28 -28.06 -10.28 -51.81
N SER A 29 -28.84 -9.26 -51.42
CA SER A 29 -29.12 -8.94 -50.02
C SER A 29 -29.90 -10.08 -49.34
N LEU A 30 -30.97 -10.55 -50.00
CA LEU A 30 -31.74 -11.72 -49.54
C LEU A 30 -30.86 -12.98 -49.39
N LEU A 31 -30.01 -13.28 -50.38
CA LEU A 31 -29.08 -14.41 -50.32
C LEU A 31 -28.19 -14.33 -49.09
N SER A 32 -27.58 -13.17 -48.86
CA SER A 32 -26.61 -12.96 -47.78
C SER A 32 -27.29 -13.01 -46.40
N TYR A 33 -28.49 -12.46 -46.27
CA TYR A 33 -29.28 -12.54 -45.04
C TYR A 33 -29.62 -13.99 -44.68
N LEU A 34 -30.07 -14.78 -45.66
CA LEU A 34 -30.43 -16.18 -45.45
C LEU A 34 -29.20 -17.04 -45.09
N LEU A 35 -28.04 -16.77 -45.68
CA LEU A 35 -26.80 -17.51 -45.37
C LEU A 35 -26.29 -17.23 -43.96
N LEU A 36 -26.35 -15.98 -43.51
CA LEU A 36 -25.98 -15.60 -42.14
C LEU A 36 -26.94 -16.18 -41.09
N ASN A 37 -28.18 -16.45 -41.49
CA ASN A 37 -29.24 -16.99 -40.63
C ASN A 37 -29.71 -18.38 -41.12
N LYS A 38 -28.77 -19.22 -41.60
CA LYS A 38 -29.09 -20.48 -42.28
C LYS A 38 -29.86 -21.49 -41.41
N ASP A 39 -29.65 -21.44 -40.09
CA ASP A 39 -30.22 -22.41 -39.16
C ASP A 39 -31.64 -22.04 -38.68
N THR A 40 -32.16 -20.88 -39.11
CA THR A 40 -33.48 -20.38 -38.70
C THR A 40 -34.47 -20.32 -39.88
N PRO A 41 -35.68 -20.88 -39.74
CA PRO A 41 -36.76 -20.66 -40.71
C PRO A 41 -37.30 -19.23 -40.59
N HIS A 42 -37.40 -18.51 -41.71
CA HIS A 42 -37.81 -17.11 -41.72
C HIS A 42 -39.22 -16.93 -42.27
N SER A 43 -40.06 -16.15 -41.59
CA SER A 43 -41.38 -15.78 -42.11
C SER A 43 -41.23 -14.88 -43.35
N ARG A 44 -42.05 -15.13 -44.38
CA ARG A 44 -42.11 -14.28 -45.59
C ARG A 44 -42.47 -12.83 -45.27
N LEU A 45 -43.30 -12.61 -44.24
CA LEU A 45 -43.69 -11.28 -43.79
C LEU A 45 -42.52 -10.56 -43.10
N ALA A 46 -41.79 -11.27 -42.24
CA ALA A 46 -40.61 -10.72 -41.56
C ALA A 46 -39.51 -10.34 -42.57
N LEU A 47 -39.19 -11.24 -43.51
CA LEU A 47 -38.20 -10.98 -44.56
C LEU A 47 -38.58 -9.81 -45.48
N ALA A 48 -39.87 -9.67 -45.80
CA ALA A 48 -40.35 -8.54 -46.59
C ALA A 48 -40.16 -7.21 -45.85
N GLY A 49 -40.44 -7.17 -44.54
CA GLY A 49 -40.22 -6.00 -43.70
C GLY A 49 -38.74 -5.67 -43.45
N THR A 50 -37.89 -6.68 -43.28
CA THR A 50 -36.44 -6.48 -43.03
C THR A 50 -35.68 -6.04 -44.28
N LEU A 51 -36.01 -6.57 -45.46
CA LEU A 51 -35.30 -6.27 -46.71
C LEU A 51 -35.90 -5.09 -47.48
N PHE A 52 -37.17 -4.76 -47.24
CA PHE A 52 -37.88 -3.68 -47.95
C PHE A 52 -38.74 -2.83 -46.99
N PRO A 53 -38.14 -2.25 -45.92
CA PRO A 53 -38.89 -1.53 -44.89
C PRO A 53 -39.65 -0.30 -45.42
N GLU A 54 -39.13 0.34 -46.47
CA GLU A 54 -39.71 1.53 -47.11
C GLU A 54 -40.92 1.24 -48.02
N ASN A 55 -41.27 -0.04 -48.21
CA ASN A 55 -42.32 -0.44 -49.12
C ASN A 55 -43.57 -0.89 -48.35
N GLU A 56 -44.76 -0.44 -48.78
CA GLU A 56 -46.02 -1.01 -48.30
C GLU A 56 -46.02 -2.54 -48.45
N GLU A 57 -46.62 -3.25 -47.49
CA GLU A 57 -46.54 -4.70 -47.33
C GLU A 57 -46.82 -5.48 -48.64
N SER A 58 -47.81 -5.02 -49.44
CA SER A 58 -48.17 -5.64 -50.70
C SER A 58 -47.05 -5.56 -51.75
N LEU A 59 -46.33 -4.44 -51.82
CA LEU A 59 -45.22 -4.19 -52.74
C LEU A 59 -43.93 -4.87 -52.24
N ALA A 60 -43.68 -4.86 -50.92
CA ALA A 60 -42.57 -5.57 -50.29
C ALA A 60 -42.64 -7.09 -50.55
N ARG A 61 -43.82 -7.70 -50.42
CA ARG A 61 -44.04 -9.14 -50.73
C ARG A 61 -43.81 -9.46 -52.21
N ARG A 62 -44.18 -8.56 -53.13
CA ARG A 62 -43.93 -8.73 -54.57
C ARG A 62 -42.43 -8.68 -54.88
N LYS A 63 -41.72 -7.68 -54.35
CA LYS A 63 -40.25 -7.57 -54.47
C LYS A 63 -39.55 -8.79 -53.89
N LEU A 64 -39.95 -9.26 -52.71
CA LEU A 64 -39.42 -10.49 -52.10
C LEU A 64 -39.63 -11.71 -53.00
N SER A 65 -40.81 -11.86 -53.61
CA SER A 65 -41.10 -12.97 -54.52
C SER A 65 -40.23 -12.92 -55.79
N GLN A 66 -39.96 -11.72 -56.33
CA GLN A 66 -39.07 -11.51 -57.46
C GLN A 66 -37.61 -11.83 -57.10
N SER A 67 -37.13 -11.38 -55.94
CA SER A 67 -35.79 -11.70 -55.42
C SER A 67 -35.61 -13.20 -55.18
N LEU A 68 -36.63 -13.89 -54.64
CA LEU A 68 -36.63 -15.34 -54.43
C LEU A 68 -36.63 -16.12 -55.74
N TRP A 69 -37.43 -15.71 -56.73
CA TRP A 69 -37.43 -16.32 -58.05
C TRP A 69 -36.05 -16.22 -58.70
N GLN A 70 -35.43 -15.05 -58.59
CA GLN A 70 -34.10 -14.84 -59.11
C GLN A 70 -33.04 -15.68 -58.37
N LEU A 71 -33.09 -15.70 -57.04
CA LEU A 71 -32.18 -16.49 -56.22
C LEU A 71 -32.26 -17.98 -56.57
N ARG A 72 -33.47 -18.52 -56.79
CA ARG A 72 -33.69 -19.91 -57.22
C ARG A 72 -33.17 -20.22 -58.62
N ASN A 73 -33.22 -19.25 -59.52
CA ASN A 73 -32.64 -19.46 -60.86
C ASN A 73 -31.11 -19.44 -60.83
N THR A 74 -30.51 -18.73 -59.87
CA THR A 74 -29.06 -18.65 -59.72
C THR A 74 -28.49 -19.79 -58.88
N VAL A 75 -29.18 -20.20 -57.81
CA VAL A 75 -28.77 -21.27 -56.89
C VAL A 75 -30.01 -22.13 -56.53
N PRO A 76 -30.39 -23.10 -57.37
CA PRO A 76 -31.70 -23.79 -57.30
C PRO A 76 -31.96 -24.57 -56.00
N ASP A 77 -30.92 -25.15 -55.41
CA ASP A 77 -31.04 -26.09 -54.29
C ASP A 77 -30.74 -25.45 -52.92
N LEU A 78 -30.58 -24.12 -52.87
CA LEU A 78 -30.19 -23.43 -51.63
C LEU A 78 -31.34 -23.29 -50.62
N VAL A 79 -32.56 -23.03 -51.10
CA VAL A 79 -33.70 -22.62 -50.25
C VAL A 79 -34.97 -23.40 -50.50
N GLU A 80 -35.56 -23.91 -49.43
CA GLU A 80 -36.93 -24.42 -49.40
C GLU A 80 -37.89 -23.28 -49.06
N THR A 81 -39.05 -23.25 -49.71
CA THR A 81 -40.07 -22.25 -49.41
C THR A 81 -41.42 -22.90 -49.24
N ASP A 82 -42.07 -22.62 -48.12
CA ASP A 82 -43.47 -22.92 -47.88
C ASP A 82 -44.33 -21.65 -48.08
N ARG A 83 -45.67 -21.77 -47.96
CA ARG A 83 -46.64 -20.66 -47.98
C ARG A 83 -46.31 -19.59 -46.94
N HIS A 84 -45.68 -19.95 -45.81
CA HIS A 84 -45.41 -19.03 -44.71
C HIS A 84 -43.92 -18.75 -44.46
N THR A 85 -43.03 -19.69 -44.78
CA THR A 85 -41.61 -19.63 -44.40
C THR A 85 -40.65 -19.83 -45.57
N ILE A 86 -39.41 -19.37 -45.38
CA ILE A 86 -38.26 -19.54 -46.28
C ILE A 86 -37.09 -20.02 -45.41
N GLN A 87 -36.42 -21.10 -45.82
CA GLN A 87 -35.31 -21.68 -45.06
C GLN A 87 -34.20 -22.17 -45.99
N VAL A 88 -32.94 -22.06 -45.55
CA VAL A 88 -31.79 -22.66 -46.23
C VAL A 88 -31.75 -24.16 -45.93
N ILE A 89 -31.71 -25.00 -46.97
CA ILE A 89 -31.75 -26.48 -46.83
C ILE A 89 -30.43 -27.18 -47.14
N GLU A 90 -29.52 -26.50 -47.85
CA GLU A 90 -28.19 -27.04 -48.15
C GLU A 90 -27.32 -27.01 -46.89
N LYS A 91 -26.88 -28.20 -46.45
CA LYS A 91 -26.14 -28.37 -45.19
C LYS A 91 -24.63 -28.20 -45.36
N ASN A 92 -24.10 -28.38 -46.57
CA ASN A 92 -22.66 -28.35 -46.82
C ASN A 92 -22.17 -26.98 -47.31
N ILE A 93 -22.55 -25.94 -46.55
CA ILE A 93 -22.23 -24.54 -46.81
C ILE A 93 -21.19 -24.04 -45.82
N TRP A 94 -20.11 -23.46 -46.34
CA TRP A 94 -19.16 -22.65 -45.59
C TRP A 94 -19.39 -21.16 -45.87
N VAL A 95 -19.48 -20.35 -44.81
CA VAL A 95 -19.61 -18.89 -44.88
C VAL A 95 -18.47 -18.30 -44.07
N ASP A 96 -17.68 -17.41 -44.69
CA ASP A 96 -16.55 -16.73 -44.07
C ASP A 96 -16.90 -16.00 -42.76
N VAL A 97 -18.05 -15.32 -42.70
CA VAL A 97 -18.53 -14.61 -41.50
C VAL A 97 -18.77 -15.56 -40.33
N ASN A 98 -19.40 -16.72 -40.59
CA ASN A 98 -19.67 -17.69 -39.52
C ASN A 98 -18.36 -18.33 -39.05
N ALA A 99 -17.43 -18.61 -39.97
CA ALA A 99 -16.11 -19.13 -39.64
C ALA A 99 -15.28 -18.13 -38.82
N PHE A 100 -15.29 -16.84 -39.19
CA PHE A 100 -14.67 -15.76 -38.44
C PHE A 100 -15.16 -15.71 -36.98
N GLN A 101 -16.48 -15.71 -36.78
CA GLN A 101 -17.06 -15.64 -35.44
C GLN A 101 -16.80 -16.87 -34.57
N GLU A 102 -16.63 -18.04 -35.19
CA GLU A 102 -16.33 -19.26 -34.45
C GLU A 102 -14.84 -19.29 -34.05
N LEU A 103 -13.95 -18.94 -34.98
CA LEU A 103 -12.51 -18.91 -34.75
C LEU A 103 -12.07 -17.79 -33.80
N SER A 104 -12.82 -16.67 -33.74
CA SER A 104 -12.53 -15.55 -32.84
C SER A 104 -12.78 -15.86 -31.36
N LYS A 105 -13.39 -17.01 -31.03
CA LYS A 105 -13.69 -17.40 -29.64
C LYS A 105 -12.52 -18.07 -28.91
N SER A 106 -11.53 -18.60 -29.64
CA SER A 106 -10.39 -19.33 -29.06
C SER A 106 -9.08 -18.63 -29.37
N GLU A 107 -8.18 -18.55 -28.39
CA GLU A 107 -6.85 -17.91 -28.54
C GLU A 107 -5.96 -18.64 -29.55
N GLU A 108 -6.09 -19.96 -29.69
CA GLU A 108 -5.29 -20.74 -30.64
C GLU A 108 -5.66 -20.48 -32.10
N THR A 109 -6.90 -20.04 -32.36
CA THR A 109 -7.44 -19.87 -33.71
C THR A 109 -7.72 -18.42 -34.09
N ILE A 110 -7.50 -17.47 -33.18
CA ILE A 110 -7.86 -16.06 -33.36
C ILE A 110 -7.08 -15.38 -34.50
N SER A 111 -5.84 -15.81 -34.77
CA SER A 111 -5.06 -15.37 -35.94
C SER A 111 -5.74 -15.75 -37.25
N GLN A 112 -6.27 -16.99 -37.34
CA GLN A 112 -7.01 -17.46 -38.51
C GLN A 112 -8.33 -16.71 -38.69
N ALA A 113 -8.97 -16.28 -37.60
CA ALA A 113 -10.17 -15.44 -37.67
C ALA A 113 -9.84 -14.09 -38.33
N VAL A 114 -8.82 -13.40 -37.84
CA VAL A 114 -8.39 -12.08 -38.34
C VAL A 114 -8.02 -12.11 -39.82
N GLU A 115 -7.51 -13.24 -40.34
CA GLU A 115 -7.24 -13.43 -41.79
C GLU A 115 -8.50 -13.58 -42.65
N LEU A 116 -9.62 -14.06 -42.09
CA LEU A 116 -10.90 -14.18 -42.82
C LEU A 116 -11.61 -12.82 -42.98
N TYR A 117 -11.27 -11.83 -42.15
CA TYR A 117 -11.87 -10.50 -42.23
C TYR A 117 -11.15 -9.64 -43.26
N THR A 118 -11.56 -9.74 -44.53
CA THR A 118 -10.91 -9.04 -45.66
C THR A 118 -11.50 -7.66 -45.99
N GLY A 119 -12.47 -7.18 -45.19
CA GLY A 119 -13.16 -5.91 -45.39
C GLY A 119 -14.58 -5.93 -44.80
N GLU A 120 -15.32 -4.83 -44.95
CA GLU A 120 -16.69 -4.75 -44.44
C GLU A 120 -17.62 -5.82 -45.04
N LEU A 121 -18.64 -6.21 -44.29
CA LEU A 121 -19.68 -7.14 -44.75
C LEU A 121 -20.46 -6.54 -45.92
N LEU A 122 -20.43 -7.16 -47.11
CA LEU A 122 -21.18 -6.73 -48.30
C LEU A 122 -21.02 -5.25 -48.67
N PRO A 123 -19.82 -4.75 -49.02
CA PRO A 123 -19.59 -3.35 -49.39
C PRO A 123 -20.55 -2.88 -50.50
N GLY A 124 -21.10 -1.67 -50.35
CA GLY A 124 -22.07 -1.09 -51.29
C GLY A 124 -23.54 -1.48 -51.05
N PHE A 125 -23.82 -2.29 -50.03
CA PHE A 125 -25.19 -2.55 -49.55
C PHE A 125 -25.49 -1.62 -48.36
N TYR A 126 -26.69 -1.03 -48.32
CA TYR A 126 -27.07 -0.04 -47.28
C TYR A 126 -28.37 -0.40 -46.58
N ASP A 127 -28.79 -1.67 -46.63
CA ASP A 127 -29.95 -2.13 -45.88
C ASP A 127 -29.66 -2.07 -44.37
N ASP A 128 -30.62 -1.61 -43.56
CA ASP A 128 -30.44 -1.37 -42.12
C ASP A 128 -29.87 -2.58 -41.36
N TRP A 129 -30.29 -3.79 -41.74
CA TRP A 129 -29.81 -5.03 -41.11
C TRP A 129 -28.32 -5.28 -41.36
N VAL A 130 -27.78 -4.83 -42.51
CA VAL A 130 -26.37 -4.99 -42.87
C VAL A 130 -25.52 -4.00 -42.07
N ILE A 131 -26.00 -2.77 -41.88
CA ILE A 131 -25.28 -1.72 -41.14
C ILE A 131 -25.04 -2.15 -39.69
N LEU A 132 -26.08 -2.59 -38.98
CA LEU A 132 -25.93 -3.08 -37.60
C LEU A 132 -24.98 -4.28 -37.52
N ARG A 133 -25.07 -5.18 -38.50
CA ARG A 133 -24.25 -6.40 -38.51
C ARG A 133 -22.78 -6.12 -38.82
N ARG A 134 -22.49 -5.15 -39.70
CA ARG A 134 -21.12 -4.66 -39.95
C ARG A 134 -20.46 -4.19 -38.68
N GLU A 135 -21.16 -3.36 -37.90
CA GLU A 135 -20.59 -2.76 -36.69
C GLU A 135 -20.22 -3.83 -35.65
N GLN A 136 -21.11 -4.81 -35.43
CA GLN A 136 -20.83 -5.93 -34.52
C GLN A 136 -19.61 -6.76 -34.95
N LEU A 137 -19.48 -7.05 -36.25
CA LEU A 137 -18.37 -7.84 -36.79
C LEU A 137 -17.06 -7.04 -36.74
N ARG A 138 -17.13 -5.74 -37.01
CA ARG A 138 -15.99 -4.81 -36.90
C ARG A 138 -15.49 -4.73 -35.45
N GLU A 139 -16.39 -4.58 -34.47
CA GLU A 139 -16.02 -4.58 -33.04
C GLU A 139 -15.33 -5.90 -32.63
N THR A 140 -15.86 -7.03 -33.12
CA THR A 140 -15.26 -8.36 -32.88
C THR A 140 -13.86 -8.46 -33.50
N TYR A 141 -13.67 -7.90 -34.70
CA TYR A 141 -12.38 -7.87 -35.38
C TYR A 141 -11.35 -7.02 -34.64
N LEU A 142 -11.72 -5.81 -34.22
CA LEU A 142 -10.85 -4.93 -33.41
C LEU A 142 -10.40 -5.61 -32.11
N LYS A 143 -11.35 -6.18 -31.35
CA LYS A 143 -11.02 -6.94 -30.11
C LYS A 143 -10.11 -8.13 -30.37
N SER A 144 -10.27 -8.80 -31.52
CA SER A 144 -9.42 -9.94 -31.89
C SER A 144 -8.00 -9.50 -32.20
N LEU A 145 -7.82 -8.38 -32.90
CA LEU A 145 -6.52 -7.78 -33.13
C LEU A 145 -5.85 -7.31 -31.84
N GLU A 146 -6.57 -6.62 -30.95
CA GLU A 146 -6.05 -6.20 -29.63
C GLU A 146 -5.52 -7.39 -28.83
N ARG A 147 -6.25 -8.50 -28.83
CA ARG A 147 -5.83 -9.72 -28.14
C ARG A 147 -4.60 -10.35 -28.76
N LEU A 148 -4.49 -10.36 -30.10
CA LEU A 148 -3.29 -10.80 -30.81
C LEU A 148 -2.07 -9.93 -30.47
N VAL A 149 -2.22 -8.61 -30.40
CA VAL A 149 -1.13 -7.71 -29.97
C VAL A 149 -0.61 -8.11 -28.59
N ILE A 150 -1.51 -8.34 -27.63
CA ILE A 150 -1.14 -8.76 -26.26
C ILE A 150 -0.41 -10.13 -26.27
N LEU A 151 -0.94 -11.12 -26.99
CA LEU A 151 -0.35 -12.47 -27.06
C LEU A 151 1.05 -12.44 -27.68
N ASN A 152 1.23 -11.70 -28.78
CA ASN A 152 2.53 -11.59 -29.46
C ASN A 152 3.55 -10.80 -28.62
N LYS A 153 3.11 -9.74 -27.90
CA LYS A 153 3.97 -9.04 -26.94
C LYS A 153 4.46 -9.95 -25.81
N ARG A 154 3.59 -10.82 -25.28
CA ARG A 154 3.96 -11.81 -24.24
C ARG A 154 4.96 -12.83 -24.76
N ALA A 155 4.82 -13.23 -26.03
CA ALA A 155 5.75 -14.15 -26.69
C ALA A 155 7.07 -13.51 -27.13
N GLY A 156 7.20 -12.18 -27.06
CA GLY A 156 8.37 -11.44 -27.57
C GLY A 156 8.39 -11.28 -29.09
N GLU A 157 7.30 -11.58 -29.79
CA GLU A 157 7.17 -11.47 -31.25
C GLU A 157 6.73 -10.05 -31.66
N PHE A 158 7.62 -9.08 -31.50
CA PHE A 158 7.30 -7.65 -31.67
C PHE A 158 6.94 -7.24 -33.09
N GLU A 159 7.45 -7.95 -34.11
CA GLU A 159 7.12 -7.71 -35.52
C GLU A 159 5.65 -8.04 -35.80
N ASN A 160 5.17 -9.19 -35.31
CA ASN A 160 3.77 -9.61 -35.41
C ASN A 160 2.86 -8.68 -34.61
N ALA A 161 3.27 -8.28 -33.40
CA ALA A 161 2.51 -7.32 -32.61
C ALA A 161 2.39 -5.96 -33.34
N LEU A 162 3.46 -5.48 -33.98
CA LEU A 162 3.44 -4.25 -34.77
C LEU A 162 2.50 -4.35 -35.96
N GLU A 163 2.51 -5.46 -36.69
CA GLU A 163 1.60 -5.70 -37.82
C GLU A 163 0.12 -5.64 -37.37
N TYR A 164 -0.24 -6.32 -36.28
CA TYR A 164 -1.60 -6.29 -35.77
C TYR A 164 -2.00 -4.90 -35.23
N SER A 165 -1.08 -4.17 -34.58
CA SER A 165 -1.33 -2.79 -34.16
C SER A 165 -1.50 -1.82 -35.34
N GLN A 166 -0.79 -2.04 -36.46
CA GLN A 166 -1.00 -1.27 -37.69
C GLN A 166 -2.36 -1.55 -38.31
N ARG A 167 -2.78 -2.83 -38.37
CA ARG A 167 -4.13 -3.22 -38.82
C ARG A 167 -5.24 -2.62 -37.96
N LEU A 168 -5.00 -2.45 -36.64
CA LEU A 168 -5.92 -1.72 -35.76
C LEU A 168 -6.04 -0.26 -36.17
N LEU A 169 -4.94 0.43 -36.44
CA LEU A 169 -4.96 1.83 -36.86
C LEU A 169 -5.53 2.05 -38.26
N GLU A 170 -5.38 1.08 -39.16
CA GLU A 170 -6.06 1.11 -40.46
C GLU A 170 -7.58 1.01 -40.29
N ALA A 171 -8.03 0.20 -39.32
CA ALA A 171 -9.45 0.01 -39.05
C ALA A 171 -10.05 1.14 -38.19
N ASP A 172 -9.28 1.74 -37.29
CA ASP A 172 -9.67 2.88 -36.46
C ASP A 172 -8.48 3.83 -36.19
N PRO A 173 -8.29 4.84 -37.07
CA PRO A 173 -7.17 5.79 -36.97
C PRO A 173 -7.26 6.75 -35.79
N PHE A 174 -8.37 6.79 -35.04
CA PHE A 174 -8.59 7.76 -33.96
C PHE A 174 -8.13 7.25 -32.60
N GLN A 175 -7.74 5.97 -32.50
CA GLN A 175 -7.31 5.38 -31.23
C GLN A 175 -5.88 5.78 -30.88
N GLU A 176 -5.77 6.86 -30.11
CA GLU A 176 -4.47 7.36 -29.66
C GLU A 176 -3.68 6.30 -28.86
N SER A 177 -4.35 5.47 -28.06
CA SER A 177 -3.71 4.36 -27.32
C SER A 177 -2.95 3.40 -28.25
N VAL A 178 -3.50 3.12 -29.43
CA VAL A 178 -2.86 2.25 -30.42
C VAL A 178 -1.71 2.98 -31.12
N HIS A 179 -1.83 4.28 -31.39
CA HIS A 179 -0.69 5.07 -31.90
C HIS A 179 0.49 5.06 -30.91
N HIS A 180 0.21 5.23 -29.62
CA HIS A 180 1.19 5.15 -28.56
C HIS A 180 1.84 3.76 -28.50
N GLU A 181 1.05 2.69 -28.64
CA GLU A 181 1.56 1.32 -28.65
C GLU A 181 2.45 1.03 -29.87
N VAL A 182 2.07 1.50 -31.06
CA VAL A 182 2.91 1.40 -32.27
C VAL A 182 4.24 2.13 -32.09
N MET A 183 4.25 3.30 -31.43
CA MET A 183 5.49 4.00 -31.10
C MET A 183 6.38 3.16 -30.18
N ARG A 184 5.82 2.50 -29.16
CA ARG A 184 6.56 1.60 -28.26
C ARG A 184 7.10 0.37 -29.00
N LEU A 185 6.34 -0.23 -29.91
CA LEU A 185 6.77 -1.39 -30.70
C LEU A 185 7.89 -1.03 -31.67
N TYR A 186 7.82 0.13 -32.33
CA TYR A 186 8.94 0.64 -33.12
C TYR A 186 10.21 0.86 -32.29
N MET A 187 10.08 1.29 -31.03
CA MET A 187 11.23 1.40 -30.13
C MET A 187 11.82 0.04 -29.74
N ALA A 188 10.97 -0.97 -29.52
CA ALA A 188 11.40 -2.33 -29.25
C ALA A 188 12.12 -2.99 -30.44
N LEU A 189 11.76 -2.59 -31.67
CA LEU A 189 12.39 -3.03 -32.92
C LEU A 189 13.59 -2.15 -33.33
N GLU A 190 14.06 -1.26 -32.46
CA GLU A 190 15.18 -0.34 -32.72
C GLU A 190 14.97 0.61 -33.92
N GLN A 191 13.72 1.03 -34.15
CA GLN A 191 13.31 1.93 -35.24
C GLN A 191 12.76 3.27 -34.72
N PRO A 192 13.57 4.11 -34.05
CA PRO A 192 13.09 5.31 -33.36
C PRO A 192 12.58 6.41 -34.31
N LEU A 193 13.10 6.47 -35.54
CA LEU A 193 12.59 7.38 -36.58
C LEU A 193 11.17 7.01 -37.03
N SER A 194 10.85 5.72 -37.08
CA SER A 194 9.50 5.24 -37.41
C SER A 194 8.51 5.60 -36.29
N ALA A 195 8.92 5.50 -35.03
CA ALA A 195 8.12 5.94 -33.89
C ALA A 195 7.81 7.46 -33.94
N LEU A 196 8.79 8.31 -34.25
CA LEU A 196 8.54 9.75 -34.38
C LEU A 196 7.67 10.10 -35.61
N ARG A 197 7.76 9.33 -36.70
CA ARG A 197 6.82 9.45 -37.82
C ARG A 197 5.40 9.11 -37.36
N GLN A 198 5.25 8.04 -36.58
CA GLN A 198 3.96 7.64 -36.04
C GLN A 198 3.35 8.70 -35.12
N PHE A 199 4.15 9.34 -34.27
CA PHE A 199 3.71 10.48 -33.47
C PHE A 199 3.19 11.64 -34.33
N LYS A 200 3.91 11.98 -35.40
CA LYS A 200 3.47 13.04 -36.33
C LYS A 200 2.14 12.68 -36.99
N THR A 201 1.98 11.42 -37.41
CA THR A 201 0.72 10.90 -37.97
C THR A 201 -0.42 11.03 -36.96
N CYS A 202 -0.23 10.55 -35.72
CA CYS A 202 -1.21 10.67 -34.64
C CYS A 202 -1.62 12.13 -34.41
N ARG A 203 -0.63 13.03 -34.28
CA ARG A 203 -0.87 14.45 -34.07
C ARG A 203 -1.62 15.10 -35.23
N GLN A 204 -1.30 14.73 -36.47
CA GLN A 204 -2.00 15.25 -37.65
C GLN A 204 -3.45 14.79 -37.70
N ILE A 205 -3.72 13.51 -37.43
CA ILE A 205 -5.08 12.94 -37.45
C ILE A 205 -5.93 13.58 -36.34
N LEU A 206 -5.45 13.60 -35.09
CA LEU A 206 -6.18 14.19 -33.96
C LEU A 206 -6.45 15.69 -34.16
N LYS A 207 -5.47 16.42 -34.70
CA LYS A 207 -5.63 17.85 -34.96
C LYS A 207 -6.59 18.15 -36.12
N ALA A 208 -6.59 17.34 -37.17
CA ALA A 208 -7.44 17.52 -38.33
C ALA A 208 -8.92 17.21 -38.01
N GLU A 209 -9.17 16.14 -37.25
CA GLU A 209 -10.52 15.58 -37.10
C GLU A 209 -11.16 15.92 -35.74
N LEU A 210 -10.36 16.07 -34.68
CA LEU A 210 -10.84 16.34 -33.31
C LEU A 210 -10.40 17.70 -32.75
N GLY A 211 -9.53 18.44 -33.46
CA GLY A 211 -9.00 19.72 -33.00
C GLY A 211 -8.18 19.64 -31.71
N ALA A 212 -7.75 18.43 -31.32
CA ALA A 212 -7.04 18.14 -30.08
C ALA A 212 -5.55 17.88 -30.34
N GLU A 213 -4.71 18.17 -29.35
CA GLU A 213 -3.32 17.69 -29.32
C GLU A 213 -3.29 16.28 -28.69
N PRO A 214 -2.28 15.44 -29.00
CA PRO A 214 -2.09 14.16 -28.34
C PRO A 214 -2.01 14.31 -26.81
N ASN A 215 -2.39 13.28 -26.08
CA ASN A 215 -2.31 13.22 -24.64
C ASN A 215 -0.85 13.40 -24.13
N PRO A 216 -0.67 13.82 -22.87
CA PRO A 216 0.66 14.08 -22.31
C PRO A 216 1.61 12.88 -22.37
N ALA A 217 1.11 11.64 -22.22
CA ALA A 217 1.94 10.45 -22.25
C ALA A 217 2.51 10.17 -23.65
N THR A 218 1.73 10.38 -24.71
CA THR A 218 2.17 10.24 -26.11
C THR A 218 3.16 11.34 -26.49
N ILE A 219 2.96 12.57 -26.00
CA ILE A 219 3.91 13.67 -26.17
C ILE A 219 5.23 13.34 -25.46
N GLN A 220 5.17 12.90 -24.20
CA GLN A 220 6.35 12.56 -23.42
C GLN A 220 7.16 11.43 -24.08
N LEU A 221 6.50 10.38 -24.56
CA LEU A 221 7.17 9.30 -25.30
C LEU A 221 7.89 9.84 -26.54
N ALA A 222 7.27 10.75 -27.31
CA ALA A 222 7.91 11.37 -28.46
C ALA A 222 9.13 12.24 -28.06
N GLU A 223 9.05 12.96 -26.95
CA GLU A 223 10.16 13.75 -26.41
C GLU A 223 11.34 12.87 -25.95
N GLU A 224 11.05 11.75 -25.29
CA GLU A 224 12.05 10.76 -24.86
C GLU A 224 12.76 10.14 -26.07
N ILE A 225 12.01 9.72 -27.09
CA ILE A 225 12.57 9.17 -28.32
C ILE A 225 13.43 10.22 -29.04
N THR A 226 12.95 11.47 -29.12
CA THR A 226 13.71 12.57 -29.72
C THR A 226 15.01 12.84 -28.96
N ARG A 227 14.97 12.78 -27.63
CA ARG A 227 16.15 12.95 -26.77
C ARG A 227 17.15 11.81 -26.99
N LYS A 228 16.68 10.57 -27.09
CA LYS A 228 17.51 9.39 -27.35
C LYS A 228 18.20 9.47 -28.72
N ILE A 229 17.45 9.80 -29.78
CA ILE A 229 18.03 10.04 -31.11
C ILE A 229 19.03 11.21 -31.06
N ALA A 230 18.69 12.32 -30.41
CA ALA A 230 19.58 13.47 -30.29
C ALA A 230 20.88 13.13 -29.54
N GLN A 231 20.82 12.26 -28.53
CA GLN A 231 21.99 11.74 -27.81
C GLN A 231 22.85 10.83 -28.70
N GLU A 232 22.23 9.97 -29.52
CA GLU A 232 22.92 9.10 -30.48
C GLU A 232 23.51 9.86 -31.69
N THR A 233 22.92 11.02 -32.06
CA THR A 233 23.35 11.82 -33.24
C THR A 233 24.38 12.90 -32.89
N LEU A 234 24.79 13.05 -31.63
CA LEU A 234 25.71 14.11 -31.17
C LEU A 234 27.21 13.78 -31.39
N THR A 235 27.56 13.22 -32.55
CA THR A 235 28.90 13.32 -33.14
C THR A 235 28.92 14.33 -34.30
N ILE A 236 29.51 15.51 -34.01
CA ILE A 236 30.03 16.60 -34.90
C ILE A 236 28.96 17.65 -35.38
N PRO A 237 29.28 18.96 -35.55
CA PRO A 237 28.90 20.02 -34.60
C PRO A 237 28.25 21.27 -35.25
N HIS A 238 27.28 21.94 -34.61
CA HIS A 238 27.15 23.39 -34.86
C HIS A 238 26.68 24.19 -33.64
N GLN A 239 27.44 25.26 -33.44
CA GLN A 239 27.49 26.25 -32.38
C GLN A 239 26.15 26.94 -32.10
N ILE A 240 25.66 26.75 -30.87
CA ILE A 240 25.13 27.85 -30.06
C ILE A 240 25.91 27.77 -28.74
N GLU A 241 26.67 28.82 -28.43
CA GLU A 241 27.54 28.90 -27.26
C GLU A 241 26.72 28.82 -25.96
N THR A 242 26.56 27.61 -25.48
CA THR A 242 26.32 27.27 -24.07
C THR A 242 27.56 26.52 -23.58
N PRO A 243 27.97 26.68 -22.31
CA PRO A 243 29.28 26.27 -21.85
C PRO A 243 29.43 24.76 -21.99
N THR A 244 30.34 24.38 -22.91
CA THR A 244 31.01 23.09 -23.08
C THR A 244 30.48 21.96 -22.20
N LYS A 245 29.52 21.18 -22.71
CA LYS A 245 29.41 19.76 -22.35
C LYS A 245 30.70 19.10 -22.82
N VAL A 246 31.50 18.60 -21.87
CA VAL A 246 32.55 17.62 -22.15
C VAL A 246 31.85 16.44 -22.85
N ARG A 247 32.24 16.16 -24.10
CA ARG A 247 31.84 14.94 -24.81
C ARG A 247 32.36 13.73 -24.02
N GLY A 248 31.51 12.71 -23.83
CA GLY A 248 31.95 11.40 -23.36
C GLY A 248 31.64 11.02 -21.91
N GLN A 249 30.68 11.65 -21.21
CA GLN A 249 30.21 11.14 -19.92
C GLN A 249 28.77 10.63 -20.04
N LEU A 250 28.61 9.31 -20.15
CA LEU A 250 27.35 8.62 -19.86
C LEU A 250 26.99 8.90 -18.39
N SER A 251 25.72 9.23 -18.12
CA SER A 251 25.23 9.24 -16.75
C SER A 251 25.13 7.78 -16.25
N PRO A 252 25.26 7.51 -14.94
CA PRO A 252 25.07 6.15 -14.41
C PRO A 252 23.68 5.56 -14.71
N GLN A 253 22.69 6.40 -15.03
CA GLN A 253 21.36 5.98 -15.46
C GLN A 253 21.31 5.54 -16.94
N THR A 254 22.25 5.99 -17.78
CA THR A 254 22.34 5.58 -19.20
C THR A 254 23.24 4.36 -19.43
N LEU A 255 23.93 3.87 -18.39
CA LEU A 255 24.74 2.66 -18.48
C LEU A 255 23.87 1.40 -18.51
N PRO A 256 24.17 0.41 -19.34
CA PRO A 256 23.44 -0.86 -19.38
C PRO A 256 23.53 -1.60 -18.04
N LEU A 257 22.52 -2.41 -17.71
CA LEU A 257 22.53 -3.23 -16.51
C LEU A 257 23.53 -4.39 -16.67
N VAL A 258 24.68 -4.30 -15.98
CA VAL A 258 25.76 -5.28 -16.08
C VAL A 258 25.69 -6.34 -14.98
N GLY A 259 25.84 -7.62 -15.35
CA GLY A 259 26.04 -8.72 -14.39
C GLY A 259 24.83 -9.11 -13.52
N ARG A 260 23.60 -8.64 -13.82
CA ARG A 260 22.37 -8.88 -13.01
C ARG A 260 21.28 -9.69 -13.71
N GLY A 261 21.66 -10.52 -14.70
CA GLY A 261 20.70 -11.22 -15.54
C GLY A 261 19.89 -12.32 -14.83
N ALA A 262 20.40 -12.90 -13.73
CA ALA A 262 19.67 -13.91 -12.97
C ALA A 262 18.61 -13.27 -12.08
N GLU A 263 19.00 -12.23 -11.34
CA GLU A 263 18.15 -11.48 -10.42
C GLU A 263 17.03 -10.75 -11.17
N ARG A 264 17.33 -10.14 -12.33
CA ARG A 264 16.31 -9.52 -13.18
C ARG A 264 15.27 -10.55 -13.65
N ARG A 265 15.69 -11.74 -14.08
CA ARG A 265 14.76 -12.81 -14.50
C ARG A 265 13.87 -13.31 -13.36
N ALA A 266 14.43 -13.45 -12.15
CA ALA A 266 13.65 -13.82 -10.97
C ALA A 266 12.55 -12.78 -10.67
N LEU A 267 12.91 -11.49 -10.68
CA LEU A 267 11.94 -10.40 -10.47
C LEU A 267 10.88 -10.35 -11.57
N LEU A 268 11.26 -10.49 -12.84
CA LEU A 268 10.30 -10.54 -13.96
C LEU A 268 9.29 -11.68 -13.82
N THR A 269 9.69 -12.83 -13.27
CA THR A 269 8.76 -13.94 -13.01
C THR A 269 7.65 -13.55 -12.03
N HIS A 270 7.96 -12.72 -11.02
CA HIS A 270 6.95 -12.21 -10.10
C HIS A 270 6.10 -11.10 -10.73
N ILE A 271 6.70 -10.25 -11.57
CA ILE A 271 5.97 -9.25 -12.34
C ILE A 271 4.91 -9.90 -13.24
N ASP A 272 5.25 -10.99 -13.92
CA ASP A 272 4.29 -11.69 -14.78
C ASP A 272 3.14 -12.30 -13.96
N ARG A 273 3.39 -12.80 -12.74
CA ARG A 273 2.35 -13.32 -11.83
C ARG A 273 1.37 -12.25 -11.33
N VAL A 274 1.83 -11.00 -11.18
CA VAL A 274 0.96 -9.88 -10.79
C VAL A 274 -0.15 -9.66 -11.82
N LEU A 275 0.14 -9.86 -13.11
CA LEU A 275 -0.85 -9.77 -14.18
C LEU A 275 -1.93 -10.86 -14.08
N ASP A 276 -1.59 -12.00 -13.48
CA ASP A 276 -2.52 -13.10 -13.20
C ASP A 276 -3.30 -12.90 -11.87
N GLY A 277 -3.17 -11.72 -11.24
CA GLY A 277 -3.80 -11.41 -9.96
C GLY A 277 -3.10 -12.03 -8.75
N GLN A 278 -1.86 -12.51 -8.93
CA GLN A 278 -1.09 -13.15 -7.87
C GLN A 278 0.06 -12.26 -7.39
N GLY A 279 -0.19 -11.53 -6.32
CA GLY A 279 0.77 -10.66 -5.67
C GLY A 279 1.62 -11.31 -4.58
N GLY A 280 2.25 -10.47 -3.77
CA GLY A 280 3.04 -10.88 -2.61
C GLY A 280 4.19 -9.92 -2.28
N LEU A 281 5.19 -10.43 -1.57
CA LEU A 281 6.38 -9.69 -1.15
C LEU A 281 7.66 -10.31 -1.73
N VAL A 282 8.53 -9.47 -2.30
CA VAL A 282 9.92 -9.82 -2.62
C VAL A 282 10.87 -8.91 -1.85
N LEU A 283 11.85 -9.50 -1.17
CA LEU A 283 12.89 -8.77 -0.44
C LEU A 283 14.22 -8.83 -1.18
N ILE A 284 14.87 -7.69 -1.37
CA ILE A 284 16.20 -7.59 -1.98
C ILE A 284 17.21 -7.13 -0.93
N GLU A 285 18.13 -8.01 -0.58
CA GLU A 285 19.20 -7.78 0.39
C GLU A 285 20.51 -7.48 -0.34
N GLY A 286 21.24 -6.45 0.07
CA GLY A 286 22.60 -6.22 -0.46
C GLY A 286 23.30 -5.03 0.17
N GLU A 287 24.61 -4.94 0.00
CA GLU A 287 25.45 -3.88 0.57
C GLU A 287 25.17 -2.48 -0.05
N ALA A 288 25.68 -1.43 0.59
CA ALA A 288 25.59 -0.07 0.06
C ALA A 288 26.32 0.04 -1.30
N GLY A 289 25.68 0.69 -2.28
CA GLY A 289 26.29 0.89 -3.61
C GLY A 289 26.34 -0.34 -4.53
N VAL A 290 25.83 -1.50 -4.11
CA VAL A 290 25.89 -2.76 -4.88
C VAL A 290 25.01 -2.80 -6.15
N GLY A 291 24.13 -1.80 -6.33
CA GLY A 291 23.28 -1.66 -7.52
C GLY A 291 21.81 -2.09 -7.36
N LYS A 292 21.28 -2.13 -6.12
CA LYS A 292 19.86 -2.47 -5.86
C LYS A 292 18.89 -1.54 -6.59
N THR A 293 19.06 -0.23 -6.44
CA THR A 293 18.21 0.80 -7.07
C THR A 293 18.29 0.72 -8.60
N ARG A 294 19.48 0.51 -9.16
CA ARG A 294 19.67 0.36 -10.62
C ARG A 294 18.92 -0.86 -11.17
N LEU A 295 18.94 -1.99 -10.45
CA LEU A 295 18.17 -3.19 -10.81
C LEU A 295 16.66 -2.90 -10.76
N LEU A 296 16.18 -2.21 -9.72
CA LEU A 296 14.76 -1.89 -9.59
C LEU A 296 14.26 -0.90 -10.64
N GLN A 297 15.11 0.04 -11.08
CA GLN A 297 14.77 0.94 -12.18
C GLN A 297 14.48 0.17 -13.47
N GLU A 298 15.28 -0.85 -13.81
CA GLU A 298 14.99 -1.72 -14.96
C GLU A 298 13.68 -2.48 -14.78
N ILE A 299 13.45 -3.04 -13.59
CA ILE A 299 12.21 -3.78 -13.29
C ILE A 299 10.98 -2.87 -13.34
N ALA A 300 11.09 -1.63 -12.87
CA ALA A 300 10.01 -0.65 -12.95
C ALA A 300 9.69 -0.29 -14.40
N SER A 301 10.71 -0.08 -15.24
CA SER A 301 10.51 0.11 -16.69
C SER A 301 9.88 -1.12 -17.35
N ASP A 302 10.32 -2.32 -16.99
CA ASP A 302 9.74 -3.58 -17.48
C ASP A 302 8.27 -3.78 -17.07
N ALA A 303 7.90 -3.34 -15.86
CA ALA A 303 6.55 -3.41 -15.33
C ALA A 303 5.61 -2.37 -15.97
N ASP A 304 6.06 -1.12 -16.09
CA ASP A 304 5.29 -0.06 -16.76
C ASP A 304 5.03 -0.41 -18.24
N TRP A 305 6.02 -1.01 -18.92
CA TRP A 305 5.86 -1.49 -20.29
C TRP A 305 4.78 -2.59 -20.42
N ARG A 306 4.54 -3.36 -19.35
CA ARG A 306 3.48 -4.38 -19.23
C ARG A 306 2.12 -3.80 -18.80
N GLY A 307 2.02 -2.48 -18.59
CA GLY A 307 0.79 -1.80 -18.17
C GLY A 307 0.51 -1.89 -16.66
N ILE A 308 1.50 -2.30 -15.86
CA ILE A 308 1.42 -2.35 -14.40
C ILE A 308 1.83 -0.98 -13.86
N GLN A 309 1.06 -0.41 -12.94
CA GLN A 309 1.41 0.86 -12.33
C GLN A 309 2.48 0.64 -11.25
N VAL A 310 3.62 1.33 -11.39
CA VAL A 310 4.70 1.30 -10.41
C VAL A 310 4.56 2.47 -9.45
N LEU A 311 4.58 2.16 -8.15
CA LEU A 311 4.47 3.09 -7.03
C LEU A 311 5.77 3.04 -6.24
N TRP A 312 6.45 4.17 -6.01
CA TRP A 312 7.81 4.15 -5.46
C TRP A 312 7.98 5.05 -4.24
N GLY A 313 8.51 4.48 -3.15
CA GLY A 313 8.86 5.19 -1.92
C GLY A 313 10.28 4.90 -1.43
N TYR A 314 10.87 5.85 -0.70
CA TYR A 314 12.26 5.77 -0.26
C TYR A 314 12.41 5.95 1.26
N GLY A 315 13.08 5.00 1.92
CA GLY A 315 13.63 5.19 3.25
C GLY A 315 14.87 6.08 3.22
N ARG A 316 14.92 7.11 4.07
CA ARG A 316 15.97 8.14 4.10
C ARG A 316 16.44 8.41 5.52
N GLU A 317 17.72 8.19 5.80
CA GLU A 317 18.31 8.32 7.15
C GLU A 317 18.34 9.76 7.68
N MET A 318 18.59 10.74 6.81
CA MET A 318 18.92 12.12 7.19
C MET A 318 17.75 13.12 7.03
N GLU A 319 16.61 12.65 6.53
CA GLU A 319 15.41 13.45 6.34
C GLU A 319 14.40 13.22 7.46
N VAL A 320 13.49 14.17 7.62
CA VAL A 320 12.28 13.92 8.39
C VAL A 320 11.41 13.05 7.50
N THR A 321 11.32 11.77 7.81
CA THR A 321 10.30 10.91 7.20
C THR A 321 8.94 11.54 7.51
N SER A 322 8.16 11.81 6.46
CA SER A 322 6.73 11.99 6.63
C SER A 322 6.19 10.75 7.34
N LEU A 323 5.08 10.91 8.04
CA LEU A 323 4.46 9.83 8.79
C LEU A 323 3.97 8.77 7.80
N TYR A 324 4.31 7.50 8.03
CA TYR A 324 4.20 6.43 7.02
C TYR A 324 4.93 6.72 5.70
N GLY A 325 6.02 7.49 5.77
CA GLY A 325 6.48 8.34 4.69
C GLY A 325 6.77 7.62 3.38
N PRO A 326 7.57 6.55 3.38
CA PRO A 326 7.86 5.81 2.16
C PRO A 326 6.62 5.17 1.55
N LEU A 327 5.68 4.70 2.37
CA LEU A 327 4.42 4.15 1.85
C LEU A 327 3.55 5.25 1.26
N VAL A 328 3.41 6.39 1.94
CA VAL A 328 2.67 7.56 1.46
C VAL A 328 3.28 8.09 0.17
N GLU A 329 4.60 8.23 0.10
CA GLU A 329 5.34 8.66 -1.10
C GLU A 329 5.06 7.72 -2.27
N ALA A 330 5.11 6.41 -2.04
CA ALA A 330 4.77 5.43 -3.06
C ALA A 330 3.34 5.60 -3.56
N LEU A 331 2.35 5.70 -2.65
CA LEU A 331 0.94 5.87 -3.03
C LEU A 331 0.71 7.20 -3.77
N GLU A 332 1.26 8.30 -3.28
CA GLU A 332 1.15 9.64 -3.87
C GLU A 332 1.72 9.67 -5.30
N SER A 333 2.81 8.96 -5.56
CA SER A 333 3.42 8.88 -6.90
C SER A 333 2.46 8.36 -7.99
N GLY A 334 1.42 7.60 -7.61
CA GLY A 334 0.42 7.07 -8.52
C GLY A 334 -0.91 7.82 -8.57
N LEU A 335 -1.15 8.77 -7.67
CA LEU A 335 -2.44 9.46 -7.53
C LEU A 335 -2.57 10.68 -8.44
N THR A 336 -2.95 10.45 -9.70
CA THR A 336 -3.38 11.54 -10.58
C THR A 336 -4.84 11.97 -10.28
N SER A 337 -5.25 13.18 -10.67
CA SER A 337 -6.65 13.62 -10.49
C SER A 337 -7.67 12.67 -11.14
N LEU A 338 -7.33 12.06 -12.28
CA LEU A 338 -8.14 11.01 -12.91
C LEU A 338 -8.24 9.77 -12.01
N ARG A 339 -7.09 9.31 -11.48
CA ARG A 339 -7.03 8.13 -10.61
C ARG A 339 -7.84 8.33 -9.33
N VAL A 340 -7.74 9.50 -8.71
CA VAL A 340 -8.52 9.89 -7.54
C VAL A 340 -10.01 9.82 -7.86
N GLY A 341 -10.45 10.37 -9.00
CA GLY A 341 -11.85 10.31 -9.43
C GLY A 341 -12.38 8.87 -9.60
N GLN A 342 -11.56 7.96 -10.11
CA GLN A 342 -11.92 6.53 -10.24
C GLN A 342 -11.98 5.83 -8.89
N LEU A 343 -10.98 6.03 -8.02
CA LEU A 343 -10.92 5.40 -6.70
C LEU A 343 -12.08 5.83 -5.80
N ILE A 344 -12.48 7.10 -5.85
CA ILE A 344 -13.60 7.62 -5.06
C ILE A 344 -14.94 6.93 -5.42
N GLN A 345 -15.08 6.43 -6.64
CA GLN A 345 -16.27 5.69 -7.07
C GLN A 345 -16.28 4.23 -6.61
N ILE A 346 -15.10 3.66 -6.32
CA ILE A 346 -14.95 2.23 -5.98
C ILE A 346 -14.85 2.02 -4.48
N VAL A 347 -14.21 2.93 -3.75
CA VAL A 347 -13.94 2.79 -2.31
C VAL A 347 -15.08 3.38 -1.50
N ASP A 348 -15.54 2.67 -0.47
CA ASP A 348 -16.58 3.20 0.42
C ASP A 348 -16.08 4.44 1.20
N LYS A 349 -17.00 5.39 1.43
CA LYS A 349 -16.70 6.67 2.08
C LYS A 349 -15.94 6.56 3.42
N PRO A 350 -16.26 5.62 4.33
CA PRO A 350 -15.54 5.49 5.60
C PRO A 350 -14.04 5.17 5.45
N TRP A 351 -13.67 4.44 4.39
CA TRP A 351 -12.28 4.06 4.11
C TRP A 351 -11.51 5.18 3.42
N ILE A 352 -12.15 5.83 2.44
CA ILE A 352 -11.62 7.05 1.82
C ILE A 352 -11.28 8.07 2.91
N GLN A 353 -12.19 8.26 3.86
CA GLN A 353 -11.99 9.20 4.96
C GLN A 353 -10.80 8.84 5.86
N ALA A 354 -10.60 7.56 6.16
CA ALA A 354 -9.49 7.11 6.99
C ALA A 354 -8.13 7.28 6.28
N VAL A 355 -8.06 7.06 4.97
CA VAL A 355 -6.83 7.24 4.18
C VAL A 355 -6.59 8.71 3.81
N LYS A 356 -7.63 9.56 3.78
CA LYS A 356 -7.53 11.00 3.47
C LYS A 356 -6.50 11.73 4.32
N ALA A 357 -6.36 11.36 5.59
CA ALA A 357 -5.41 11.98 6.50
C ALA A 357 -3.94 11.67 6.15
N LEU A 358 -3.69 10.55 5.47
CA LEU A 358 -2.35 10.14 5.02
C LEU A 358 -1.97 10.69 3.64
N LEU A 359 -2.95 10.91 2.75
CA LEU A 359 -2.72 11.19 1.34
C LEU A 359 -3.18 12.63 0.96
N PRO A 360 -2.28 13.63 0.96
CA PRO A 360 -2.60 15.01 0.59
C PRO A 360 -3.31 15.17 -0.76
N THR A 361 -2.93 14.40 -1.79
CA THR A 361 -3.58 14.51 -3.10
C THR A 361 -5.03 14.05 -3.05
N LEU A 362 -5.34 13.03 -2.25
CA LEU A 362 -6.72 12.62 -1.98
C LEU A 362 -7.48 13.71 -1.21
N ALA A 363 -6.81 14.35 -0.24
CA ALA A 363 -7.43 15.37 0.60
C ALA A 363 -7.87 16.61 -0.19
N SER A 364 -7.07 17.05 -1.15
CA SER A 364 -7.36 18.22 -1.98
C SER A 364 -8.58 18.06 -2.91
N HIS A 365 -8.93 16.81 -3.26
CA HIS A 365 -10.04 16.48 -4.16
C HIS A 365 -11.36 16.14 -3.45
N LEU A 366 -11.36 16.01 -2.11
CA LEU A 366 -12.53 15.58 -1.33
C LEU A 366 -13.08 16.72 -0.47
N PRO A 367 -14.41 16.94 -0.44
CA PRO A 367 -15.03 17.86 0.51
C PRO A 367 -14.70 17.49 1.97
N GLU A 368 -14.81 18.46 2.88
CA GLU A 368 -14.69 18.21 4.33
C GLU A 368 -15.76 17.20 4.76
N LEU A 369 -15.31 16.00 5.15
CA LEU A 369 -16.14 14.98 5.77
C LEU A 369 -16.01 15.15 7.29
N PRO A 370 -17.09 14.99 8.07
CA PRO A 370 -17.06 15.17 9.52
C PRO A 370 -16.06 14.19 10.14
N PRO A 371 -15.15 14.62 11.02
CA PRO A 371 -14.09 13.77 11.56
C PRO A 371 -14.65 12.51 12.21
N PRO A 372 -13.93 11.36 12.12
CA PRO A 372 -14.39 10.15 12.77
C PRO A 372 -14.52 10.39 14.29
N PRO A 373 -15.59 9.90 14.95
CA PRO A 373 -15.77 10.10 16.38
C PRO A 373 -14.66 9.38 17.14
N SER A 374 -13.94 10.14 17.97
CA SER A 374 -12.85 9.64 18.80
C SER A 374 -13.36 8.74 19.92
N SER A 375 -12.90 7.49 19.94
CA SER A 375 -12.89 6.64 21.14
C SER A 375 -11.99 5.41 20.95
N ASN A 376 -10.81 5.48 21.58
CA ASN A 376 -9.67 4.55 21.66
C ASN A 376 -8.75 4.44 20.44
N LEU A 377 -7.51 4.89 20.62
CA LEU A 377 -6.43 5.01 19.62
C LEU A 377 -5.95 3.66 19.08
N ASP A 378 -5.89 2.61 19.90
CA ASP A 378 -5.53 1.24 19.45
C ASP A 378 -6.48 0.70 18.36
N LYS A 379 -7.71 1.24 18.29
CA LYS A 379 -8.73 0.84 17.29
C LYS A 379 -8.60 1.59 15.99
N GLU A 380 -7.93 2.74 16.01
CA GLU A 380 -7.84 3.62 14.85
C GLU A 380 -6.67 3.24 13.92
N GLN A 381 -5.57 2.67 14.45
CA GLN A 381 -4.52 2.06 13.61
C GLN A 381 -5.02 0.82 12.85
N SER A 382 -5.83 -0.03 13.51
CA SER A 382 -6.50 -1.17 12.87
C SER A 382 -7.43 -0.73 11.74
N ARG A 383 -8.15 0.36 11.96
CA ARG A 383 -9.03 0.98 10.96
C ARG A 383 -8.22 1.55 9.80
N LEU A 384 -7.09 2.21 10.06
CA LEU A 384 -6.20 2.73 9.03
C LEU A 384 -5.64 1.61 8.15
N LEU A 385 -5.18 0.51 8.77
CA LEU A 385 -4.70 -0.67 8.05
C LEU A 385 -5.78 -1.28 7.15
N GLU A 386 -7.01 -1.44 7.67
CA GLU A 386 -8.13 -1.92 6.86
C GLU A 386 -8.45 -0.95 5.72
N ALA A 387 -8.43 0.35 5.98
CA ALA A 387 -8.69 1.37 4.98
C ALA A 387 -7.64 1.34 3.84
N LEU A 388 -6.36 1.21 4.17
CA LEU A 388 -5.28 1.04 3.20
C LEU A 388 -5.45 -0.24 2.37
N ASN A 389 -5.84 -1.35 2.99
CA ASN A 389 -6.13 -2.60 2.29
C ASN A 389 -7.29 -2.44 1.30
N GLN A 390 -8.40 -1.82 1.71
CA GLN A 390 -9.55 -1.57 0.84
C GLN A 390 -9.20 -0.63 -0.30
N PHE A 391 -8.41 0.40 -0.01
CA PHE A 391 -7.95 1.38 -0.99
C PHE A 391 -7.04 0.74 -2.06
N LEU A 392 -6.05 -0.04 -1.64
CA LEU A 392 -5.16 -0.78 -2.55
C LEU A 392 -5.92 -1.83 -3.37
N ALA A 393 -6.81 -2.60 -2.74
CA ALA A 393 -7.64 -3.58 -3.45
C ALA A 393 -8.54 -2.91 -4.50
N ALA A 394 -9.16 -1.78 -4.17
CA ALA A 394 -9.94 -1.00 -5.14
C ALA A 394 -9.07 -0.49 -6.30
N TRP A 395 -7.81 -0.12 -6.02
CA TRP A 395 -6.88 0.33 -7.05
C TRP A 395 -6.52 -0.79 -8.03
N THR A 396 -6.37 -2.03 -7.56
CA THR A 396 -6.12 -3.17 -8.46
C THR A 396 -7.25 -3.47 -9.44
N LYS A 397 -8.50 -3.09 -9.11
CA LYS A 397 -9.63 -3.18 -10.04
C LYS A 397 -9.48 -2.24 -11.25
N ILE A 398 -8.61 -1.23 -11.14
CA ILE A 398 -8.30 -0.30 -12.22
C ILE A 398 -7.03 -0.75 -12.95
N THR A 399 -5.94 -1.04 -12.21
CA THR A 399 -4.67 -1.55 -12.77
C THR A 399 -3.88 -2.34 -11.73
N PRO A 400 -3.16 -3.41 -12.10
CA PRO A 400 -2.23 -4.09 -11.19
C PRO A 400 -1.13 -3.15 -10.70
N LEU A 401 -0.58 -3.45 -9.52
CA LEU A 401 0.35 -2.58 -8.81
C LEU A 401 1.68 -3.27 -8.51
N VAL A 402 2.77 -2.53 -8.69
CA VAL A 402 4.09 -2.85 -8.13
C VAL A 402 4.47 -1.72 -7.19
N VAL A 403 4.52 -2.00 -5.89
CA VAL A 403 4.93 -1.06 -4.85
C VAL A 403 6.40 -1.33 -4.53
N ILE A 404 7.26 -0.33 -4.71
CA ILE A 404 8.68 -0.41 -4.42
C ILE A 404 8.98 0.42 -3.17
N LEU A 405 9.50 -0.21 -2.12
CA LEU A 405 9.97 0.46 -0.91
C LEU A 405 11.47 0.28 -0.76
N GLU A 406 12.24 1.32 -1.04
CA GLU A 406 13.69 1.26 -0.91
C GLU A 406 14.18 1.52 0.51
N ASN A 407 15.28 0.85 0.88
CA ASN A 407 16.01 1.06 2.12
C ASN A 407 15.15 0.89 3.40
N LEU A 408 14.51 -0.27 3.59
CA LEU A 408 13.68 -0.58 4.78
C LEU A 408 14.37 -0.31 6.13
N HIS A 409 15.70 -0.37 6.17
CA HIS A 409 16.51 -0.08 7.35
C HIS A 409 16.49 1.39 7.79
N TRP A 410 16.00 2.29 6.93
CA TRP A 410 15.83 3.72 7.18
C TRP A 410 14.38 4.18 7.09
N ILE A 411 13.43 3.24 7.08
CA ILE A 411 11.99 3.53 7.11
C ILE A 411 11.52 3.64 8.56
N ASP A 412 10.48 4.43 8.80
CA ASP A 412 9.85 4.56 10.10
C ASP A 412 9.25 3.23 10.61
N TYR A 413 9.32 3.01 11.92
CA TYR A 413 8.82 1.78 12.53
C TYR A 413 7.31 1.60 12.37
N ASP A 414 6.55 2.70 12.27
CA ASP A 414 5.11 2.69 12.07
C ASP A 414 4.73 2.06 10.72
N THR A 415 5.45 2.41 9.64
CA THR A 415 5.33 1.74 8.33
C THR A 415 5.67 0.26 8.44
N LEU A 416 6.78 -0.09 9.10
CA LEU A 416 7.20 -1.48 9.23
C LEU A 416 6.16 -2.33 10.00
N ASP A 417 5.41 -1.76 10.95
CA ASP A 417 4.37 -2.46 11.71
C ASP A 417 3.10 -2.74 10.91
N ILE A 418 2.74 -1.86 9.98
CA ILE A 418 1.54 -2.09 9.14
C ILE A 418 1.83 -3.03 7.96
N LEU A 419 3.08 -3.12 7.49
CA LEU A 419 3.47 -3.94 6.33
C LEU A 419 3.06 -5.42 6.45
N PRO A 420 3.26 -6.13 7.57
CA PRO A 420 2.78 -7.52 7.71
C PRO A 420 1.27 -7.65 7.50
N GLY A 421 0.50 -6.66 7.94
CA GLY A 421 -0.94 -6.59 7.72
C GLY A 421 -1.32 -6.42 6.24
N LEU A 422 -0.60 -5.55 5.53
CA LEU A 422 -0.80 -5.29 4.10
C LEU A 422 -0.38 -6.49 3.24
N VAL A 423 0.82 -7.04 3.47
CA VAL A 423 1.39 -8.15 2.69
C VAL A 423 0.50 -9.38 2.70
N ARG A 424 -0.12 -9.70 3.84
CA ARG A 424 -1.05 -10.85 3.94
C ARG A 424 -2.18 -10.78 2.91
N ARG A 425 -2.72 -9.59 2.65
CA ARG A 425 -3.81 -9.39 1.68
C ARG A 425 -3.32 -9.20 0.25
N MET A 426 -2.12 -8.66 0.05
CA MET A 426 -1.51 -8.52 -1.27
C MET A 426 -1.31 -9.87 -1.97
N SER A 427 -1.19 -10.97 -1.22
CA SER A 427 -0.97 -12.32 -1.78
C SER A 427 -2.10 -12.84 -2.68
N SER A 428 -3.32 -12.33 -2.49
CA SER A 428 -4.53 -12.70 -3.24
C SER A 428 -5.04 -11.59 -4.18
N GLU A 429 -4.26 -10.53 -4.34
CA GLU A 429 -4.55 -9.37 -5.17
C GLU A 429 -3.42 -9.17 -6.19
N GLY A 430 -3.67 -8.43 -7.28
CA GLY A 430 -2.63 -8.07 -8.26
C GLY A 430 -1.65 -7.01 -7.75
N ILE A 431 -1.02 -7.23 -6.58
CA ILE A 431 -0.10 -6.29 -5.92
C ILE A 431 1.21 -6.98 -5.52
N LEU A 432 2.33 -6.54 -6.10
CA LEU A 432 3.66 -6.96 -5.66
C LEU A 432 4.35 -5.85 -4.89
N LEU A 433 4.70 -6.12 -3.63
CA LEU A 433 5.59 -5.29 -2.84
C LEU A 433 7.03 -5.77 -3.04
N ILE A 434 7.90 -4.92 -3.57
CA ILE A 434 9.34 -5.15 -3.65
C ILE A 434 10.00 -4.22 -2.65
N ALA A 435 10.79 -4.76 -1.73
CA ALA A 435 11.48 -3.93 -0.74
C ALA A 435 12.96 -4.24 -0.63
N THR A 436 13.78 -3.19 -0.49
CA THR A 436 15.25 -3.32 -0.41
C THR A 436 15.78 -2.98 0.97
N TYR A 437 16.86 -3.62 1.40
CA TYR A 437 17.57 -3.22 2.61
C TYR A 437 19.04 -3.67 2.60
N ARG A 438 19.80 -3.16 3.56
CA ARG A 438 21.21 -3.50 3.77
C ARG A 438 21.31 -4.54 4.87
N GLY A 439 21.84 -5.71 4.52
CA GLY A 439 21.86 -6.86 5.41
C GLY A 439 22.62 -6.62 6.71
N GLU A 440 23.88 -6.19 6.62
CA GLU A 440 24.70 -5.97 7.81
C GLU A 440 24.14 -4.85 8.70
N GLU A 441 23.78 -3.72 8.08
CA GLU A 441 23.23 -2.56 8.77
C GLU A 441 21.87 -2.86 9.42
N ALA A 442 21.00 -3.64 8.80
CA ALA A 442 19.73 -4.01 9.43
C ALA A 442 19.93 -4.92 10.65
N ARG A 443 20.95 -5.80 10.62
CA ARG A 443 21.24 -6.75 11.72
C ARG A 443 21.90 -6.11 12.93
N THR A 444 22.48 -4.91 12.82
CA THR A 444 23.01 -4.18 13.99
C THR A 444 21.91 -3.62 14.89
N TYR A 445 20.66 -3.52 14.39
CA TYR A 445 19.51 -3.02 15.12
C TYR A 445 18.49 -4.13 15.37
N PRO A 446 18.47 -4.76 16.57
CA PRO A 446 17.62 -5.93 16.85
C PRO A 446 16.13 -5.72 16.60
N ILE A 447 15.59 -4.55 16.95
CA ILE A 447 14.17 -4.20 16.77
C ILE A 447 13.80 -4.16 15.28
N LEU A 448 14.61 -3.48 14.47
CA LEU A 448 14.43 -3.42 13.02
C LEU A 448 14.50 -4.81 12.40
N TRP A 449 15.49 -5.60 12.81
CA TRP A 449 15.67 -6.96 12.31
C TRP A 449 14.46 -7.85 12.62
N ASP A 450 13.91 -7.78 13.83
CA ASP A 450 12.70 -8.51 14.22
C ASP A 450 11.47 -8.11 13.38
N LYS A 451 11.29 -6.82 13.09
CA LYS A 451 10.22 -6.35 12.18
C LYS A 451 10.41 -6.88 10.76
N ILE A 452 11.63 -6.85 10.21
CA ILE A 452 11.92 -7.44 8.89
C ILE A 452 11.61 -8.94 8.89
N GLN A 453 11.95 -9.66 9.96
CA GLN A 453 11.61 -11.08 10.11
C GLN A 453 10.09 -11.31 10.23
N THR A 454 9.36 -10.39 10.85
CA THR A 454 7.89 -10.45 10.95
C THR A 454 7.23 -10.23 9.59
N ILE A 455 7.74 -9.28 8.81
CA ILE A 455 7.31 -9.03 7.42
C ILE A 455 7.57 -10.27 6.55
N ASP A 456 8.73 -10.92 6.72
CA ASP A 456 9.10 -12.16 6.03
C ASP A 456 8.06 -13.27 6.29
N ARG A 457 7.75 -13.54 7.56
CA ARG A 457 6.74 -14.53 7.99
C ARG A 457 5.33 -14.22 7.50
N ALA A 458 5.02 -12.98 7.18
CA ALA A 458 3.66 -12.55 6.80
C ALA A 458 3.27 -12.94 5.37
N GLY A 459 4.24 -13.16 4.47
CA GLY A 459 3.93 -13.52 3.08
C GLY A 459 5.09 -13.36 2.09
N LEU A 460 6.33 -13.60 2.51
CA LEU A 460 7.48 -13.57 1.60
C LEU A 460 7.34 -14.61 0.48
N ARG A 461 7.48 -14.16 -0.78
CA ARG A 461 7.60 -15.03 -1.95
C ARG A 461 9.04 -15.45 -2.19
N GLU A 462 9.95 -14.49 -2.16
CA GLU A 462 11.36 -14.71 -2.42
C GLU A 462 12.23 -13.65 -1.76
N ARG A 463 13.41 -14.07 -1.26
CA ARG A 463 14.48 -13.18 -0.84
C ARG A 463 15.64 -13.30 -1.81
N ILE A 464 15.97 -12.21 -2.49
CA ILE A 464 17.07 -12.11 -3.45
C ILE A 464 18.26 -11.44 -2.74
N ILE A 465 19.38 -12.15 -2.65
CA ILE A 465 20.65 -11.59 -2.15
C ILE A 465 21.43 -11.09 -3.35
N LEU A 466 21.75 -9.79 -3.38
CA LEU A 466 22.45 -9.14 -4.48
C LEU A 466 23.96 -9.07 -4.17
N PRO A 467 24.79 -9.92 -4.80
CA PRO A 467 26.24 -9.95 -4.55
C PRO A 467 26.96 -8.77 -5.23
N ARG A 468 28.21 -8.51 -4.85
CA ARG A 468 29.10 -7.62 -5.62
C ARG A 468 29.32 -8.16 -7.04
N LEU A 469 29.73 -7.29 -7.97
CA LEU A 469 30.04 -7.72 -9.34
C LEU A 469 31.28 -8.62 -9.32
N ASN A 470 31.29 -9.62 -10.19
CA ASN A 470 32.52 -10.40 -10.43
C ASN A 470 33.47 -9.63 -11.35
N ALA A 471 34.71 -10.10 -11.49
CA ALA A 471 35.74 -9.43 -12.29
C ALA A 471 35.31 -9.13 -13.74
N SER A 472 34.62 -10.07 -14.41
CA SER A 472 34.11 -9.87 -15.78
C SER A 472 33.09 -8.74 -15.84
N ALA A 473 32.10 -8.76 -14.96
CA ALA A 473 31.06 -7.75 -14.89
C ALA A 473 31.63 -6.38 -14.44
N THR A 474 32.67 -6.36 -13.61
CA THR A 474 33.38 -5.12 -13.27
C THR A 474 34.13 -4.54 -14.48
N GLY A 475 34.82 -5.37 -15.26
CA GLY A 475 35.45 -4.96 -16.51
C GLY A 475 34.43 -4.41 -17.52
N GLU A 476 33.30 -5.11 -17.71
CA GLU A 476 32.18 -4.63 -18.54
C GLU A 476 31.63 -3.28 -18.08
N LEU A 477 31.49 -3.05 -16.76
CA LEU A 477 31.06 -1.78 -16.21
C LEU A 477 32.07 -0.66 -16.49
N ILE A 478 33.36 -0.92 -16.31
CA ILE A 478 34.45 0.04 -16.57
C ILE A 478 34.45 0.43 -18.05
N ARG A 479 34.42 -0.56 -18.94
CA ARG A 479 34.38 -0.35 -20.40
C ARG A 479 33.15 0.42 -20.84
N GLY A 480 31.98 0.06 -20.30
CA GLY A 480 30.73 0.78 -20.56
C GLY A 480 30.79 2.24 -20.10
N TRP A 481 31.40 2.52 -18.93
CA TRP A 481 31.55 3.90 -18.43
C TRP A 481 32.51 4.74 -19.27
N LEU A 482 33.60 4.13 -19.73
CA LEU A 482 34.60 4.78 -20.59
C LEU A 482 34.14 4.93 -22.04
N ASP A 483 32.99 4.35 -22.41
CA ASP A 483 32.53 4.24 -23.81
C ASP A 483 33.63 3.65 -24.71
N PHE A 484 34.33 2.63 -24.18
CA PHE A 484 35.51 2.05 -24.79
C PHE A 484 35.42 0.53 -24.82
N SER A 485 35.57 -0.06 -26.01
CA SER A 485 35.30 -1.49 -26.25
C SER A 485 36.53 -2.39 -26.13
N VAL A 486 37.73 -1.83 -25.96
CA VAL A 486 38.97 -2.60 -25.82
C VAL A 486 39.20 -2.96 -24.35
N GLU A 487 39.56 -4.22 -24.11
CA GLU A 487 39.86 -4.70 -22.76
C GLU A 487 41.17 -4.10 -22.24
N ALA A 488 41.16 -3.64 -20.98
CA ALA A 488 42.34 -3.14 -20.28
C ALA A 488 42.61 -4.03 -19.05
N PRO A 489 43.07 -5.29 -19.23
CA PRO A 489 43.00 -6.32 -18.19
C PRO A 489 43.78 -5.99 -16.91
N LEU A 490 44.94 -5.32 -17.02
CA LEU A 490 45.72 -4.91 -15.85
C LEU A 490 45.00 -3.81 -15.05
N PHE A 491 44.49 -2.79 -15.74
CA PHE A 491 43.71 -1.70 -15.14
C PHE A 491 42.40 -2.20 -14.52
N GLU A 492 41.64 -2.99 -15.28
CA GLU A 492 40.38 -3.61 -14.83
C GLU A 492 40.62 -4.52 -13.60
N SER A 493 41.67 -5.34 -13.62
CA SER A 493 42.04 -6.20 -12.49
C SER A 493 42.41 -5.39 -11.26
N ARG A 494 43.20 -4.31 -11.41
CA ARG A 494 43.58 -3.42 -10.30
C ARG A 494 42.35 -2.79 -9.66
N LEU A 495 41.45 -2.23 -10.46
CA LEU A 495 40.21 -1.65 -9.96
C LEU A 495 39.33 -2.71 -9.29
N PHE A 496 39.20 -3.90 -9.85
CA PHE A 496 38.44 -4.99 -9.24
C PHE A 496 39.03 -5.42 -7.89
N GLN A 497 40.36 -5.54 -7.77
CA GLN A 497 41.01 -5.95 -6.52
C GLN A 497 40.78 -4.97 -5.37
N GLU A 498 40.86 -3.66 -5.63
CA GLU A 498 40.67 -2.64 -4.59
C GLU A 498 39.18 -2.38 -4.28
N THR A 499 38.33 -2.43 -5.29
CA THR A 499 36.90 -2.14 -5.12
C THR A 499 36.08 -3.38 -4.76
N GLU A 500 36.68 -4.57 -4.89
CA GLU A 500 36.04 -5.88 -4.75
C GLU A 500 34.73 -5.99 -5.56
N GLY A 501 34.64 -5.27 -6.68
CA GLY A 501 33.48 -5.24 -7.57
C GLY A 501 32.26 -4.47 -7.05
N ASN A 502 32.41 -3.56 -6.08
CA ASN A 502 31.33 -2.65 -5.68
C ASN A 502 31.11 -1.56 -6.75
N PRO A 503 29.96 -1.52 -7.44
CA PRO A 503 29.73 -0.58 -8.55
C PRO A 503 29.88 0.90 -8.19
N LEU A 504 29.38 1.32 -7.02
CA LEU A 504 29.54 2.70 -6.55
C LEU A 504 31.03 3.03 -6.38
N PHE A 505 31.79 2.14 -5.74
CA PHE A 505 33.22 2.33 -5.54
C PHE A 505 33.97 2.45 -6.87
N VAL A 506 33.68 1.55 -7.82
CA VAL A 506 34.30 1.58 -9.16
C VAL A 506 34.03 2.92 -9.85
N LEU A 507 32.77 3.34 -9.92
CA LEU A 507 32.38 4.56 -10.63
C LEU A 507 32.92 5.83 -9.94
N GLU A 508 32.89 5.89 -8.61
CA GLU A 508 33.47 7.00 -7.85
C GLU A 508 34.99 7.07 -8.02
N THR A 509 35.67 5.93 -8.10
CA THR A 509 37.12 5.86 -8.35
C THR A 509 37.46 6.39 -9.73
N LEU A 510 36.74 5.94 -10.77
CA LEU A 510 36.92 6.44 -12.15
C LEU A 510 36.71 7.95 -12.24
N ARG A 511 35.65 8.48 -11.60
CA ARG A 511 35.39 9.93 -11.51
C ARG A 511 36.53 10.67 -10.81
N ALA A 512 37.02 10.15 -9.67
CA ALA A 512 38.10 10.78 -8.93
C ALA A 512 39.40 10.83 -9.74
N LEU A 513 39.74 9.76 -10.47
CA LEU A 513 40.91 9.72 -11.36
C LEU A 513 40.78 10.72 -12.53
N GLN A 514 39.58 10.86 -13.10
CA GLN A 514 39.32 11.82 -14.16
C GLN A 514 39.42 13.28 -13.66
N GLU A 515 38.82 13.58 -12.51
CA GLU A 515 38.94 14.90 -11.85
C GLU A 515 40.39 15.23 -11.45
N GLU A 516 41.23 14.21 -11.32
CA GLU A 516 42.66 14.29 -11.05
C GLU A 516 43.54 14.47 -12.27
N SER A 517 42.95 14.37 -13.47
CA SER A 517 43.72 14.26 -14.72
C SER A 517 44.73 13.10 -14.67
N LEU A 518 44.45 12.05 -13.88
CA LEU A 518 45.20 10.78 -13.86
C LEU A 518 44.59 9.75 -14.80
N LEU A 519 43.34 9.95 -15.20
CA LEU A 519 42.66 9.23 -16.27
C LEU A 519 42.17 10.26 -17.29
N THR A 520 42.84 10.33 -18.44
CA THR A 520 42.62 11.38 -19.45
C THR A 520 42.29 10.78 -20.79
N GLN A 521 41.47 11.50 -21.56
CA GLN A 521 41.14 11.14 -22.92
C GLN A 521 41.96 11.99 -23.89
N ASP A 522 42.59 11.37 -24.89
CA ASP A 522 43.32 12.08 -25.92
C ASP A 522 42.41 12.66 -27.01
N GLU A 523 42.97 13.38 -27.99
CA GLU A 523 42.22 13.99 -29.10
C GLU A 523 41.52 12.96 -30.00
N SER A 524 41.95 11.70 -29.97
CA SER A 524 41.36 10.58 -30.72
C SER A 524 40.22 9.89 -29.96
N GLY A 525 39.99 10.26 -28.70
CA GLY A 525 39.00 9.63 -27.83
C GLY A 525 39.55 8.44 -27.02
N GLN A 526 40.86 8.16 -27.09
CA GLN A 526 41.49 7.06 -26.37
C GLN A 526 41.80 7.46 -24.92
N TRP A 527 41.39 6.61 -23.98
CA TRP A 527 41.71 6.77 -22.57
C TRP A 527 43.14 6.32 -22.28
N SER A 528 43.83 7.11 -21.45
CA SER A 528 45.19 6.80 -20.99
C SER A 528 45.40 7.23 -19.53
N THR A 529 46.34 6.55 -18.89
CA THR A 529 46.90 6.95 -17.59
C THR A 529 48.41 7.24 -17.74
N PRO A 530 49.02 7.99 -16.80
CA PRO A 530 50.47 8.23 -16.79
C PRO A 530 51.34 6.97 -16.70
N TRP A 531 50.76 5.79 -16.41
CA TRP A 531 51.48 4.56 -16.11
C TRP A 531 51.31 3.47 -17.17
N ASP A 532 50.49 3.69 -18.22
CA ASP A 532 50.15 2.66 -19.22
C ASP A 532 51.39 2.07 -19.93
N GLU A 533 52.48 2.85 -20.04
CA GLU A 533 53.72 2.41 -20.70
C GLU A 533 54.70 1.69 -19.75
N THR A 534 54.54 1.80 -18.43
CA THR A 534 55.57 1.42 -17.44
C THR A 534 55.09 0.47 -16.35
N THR A 535 53.79 0.25 -16.21
CA THR A 535 53.23 -0.55 -15.11
C THR A 535 53.02 -2.02 -15.50
N ASP A 536 53.29 -2.92 -14.54
CA ASP A 536 53.01 -4.36 -14.68
C ASP A 536 51.69 -4.76 -13.99
N ASP A 537 51.16 -3.94 -13.07
CA ASP A 537 50.00 -4.27 -12.23
C ASP A 537 49.14 -3.09 -11.73
N TYR A 538 49.49 -1.85 -12.10
CA TYR A 538 48.85 -0.60 -11.67
C TYR A 538 48.81 -0.34 -10.16
N LEU A 539 49.75 -0.89 -9.37
CA LEU A 539 49.88 -0.55 -7.94
C LEU A 539 50.12 0.95 -7.70
N GLU A 540 50.62 1.69 -8.69
CA GLU A 540 50.83 3.14 -8.62
C GLU A 540 49.53 3.95 -8.60
N LEU A 541 48.38 3.36 -8.99
CA LEU A 541 47.10 4.04 -8.95
C LEU A 541 46.72 4.39 -7.51
N PRO A 542 46.44 5.67 -7.19
CA PRO A 542 46.13 6.09 -5.84
C PRO A 542 44.66 5.81 -5.51
N ILE A 543 44.30 4.54 -5.35
CA ILE A 543 42.95 4.08 -5.01
C ILE A 543 42.88 3.88 -3.48
N PRO A 544 42.07 4.68 -2.75
CA PRO A 544 41.75 4.43 -1.34
C PRO A 544 41.07 3.07 -1.16
N SER A 545 41.13 2.47 0.02
CA SER A 545 40.47 1.18 0.32
C SER A 545 38.99 1.29 0.66
N LEU A 546 38.48 2.51 0.92
CA LEU A 546 37.08 2.76 1.28
C LEU A 546 36.43 3.75 0.31
N VAL A 547 35.16 3.46 -0.05
CA VAL A 547 34.32 4.34 -0.89
C VAL A 547 34.21 5.75 -0.32
N GLU A 548 34.08 5.87 1.00
CA GLU A 548 33.96 7.15 1.69
C GLU A 548 35.15 8.07 1.48
N ASP A 549 36.36 7.49 1.41
CA ASP A 549 37.60 8.24 1.19
C ASP A 549 37.69 8.75 -0.24
N VAL A 550 37.22 7.96 -1.22
CA VAL A 550 37.10 8.40 -2.62
C VAL A 550 36.13 9.56 -2.75
N ILE A 551 34.93 9.43 -2.17
CA ILE A 551 33.92 10.50 -2.19
C ILE A 551 34.47 11.76 -1.49
N TYR A 552 35.09 11.61 -0.33
CA TYR A 552 35.66 12.74 0.41
C TYR A 552 36.78 13.42 -0.37
N ARG A 553 37.63 12.65 -1.06
CA ARG A 553 38.69 13.17 -1.93
C ARG A 553 38.11 14.06 -3.04
N ARG A 554 36.99 13.67 -3.66
CA ARG A 554 36.27 14.51 -4.64
C ARG A 554 35.73 15.79 -4.00
N ILE A 555 35.06 15.69 -2.85
CA ILE A 555 34.51 16.85 -2.11
C ILE A 555 35.61 17.83 -1.68
N SER A 556 36.78 17.33 -1.28
CA SER A 556 37.92 18.13 -0.82
C SER A 556 38.55 19.02 -1.91
N ARG A 557 38.21 18.77 -3.18
CA ARG A 557 38.68 19.53 -4.37
C ARG A 557 37.70 20.61 -4.82
N LEU A 558 36.52 20.68 -4.22
CA LEU A 558 35.56 21.73 -4.49
C LEU A 558 36.15 23.08 -4.07
N LEU A 559 35.93 24.10 -4.89
CA LEU A 559 36.25 25.48 -4.55
C LEU A 559 35.44 25.93 -3.32
N PRO A 560 35.90 26.94 -2.54
CA PRO A 560 35.17 27.41 -1.36
C PRO A 560 33.66 27.69 -1.57
N PRO A 561 33.20 28.38 -2.65
CA PRO A 561 31.77 28.59 -2.89
C PRO A 561 31.02 27.30 -3.26
N GLU A 562 31.64 26.39 -4.01
CA GLU A 562 31.06 25.08 -4.35
C GLU A 562 30.88 24.21 -3.10
N ARG A 563 31.88 24.20 -2.22
CA ARG A 563 31.82 23.46 -0.95
C ARG A 563 30.79 24.02 0.00
N GLN A 564 30.68 25.35 0.11
CA GLN A 564 29.64 25.98 0.94
C GLN A 564 28.23 25.64 0.41
N THR A 565 28.07 25.64 -0.91
CA THR A 565 26.83 25.23 -1.60
C THR A 565 26.49 23.76 -1.31
N LEU A 566 27.46 22.85 -1.43
CA LEU A 566 27.27 21.43 -1.11
C LEU A 566 26.96 21.20 0.37
N ASN A 567 27.62 21.93 1.28
CA ASN A 567 27.37 21.83 2.71
C ASN A 567 25.94 22.28 3.06
N LEU A 568 25.46 23.37 2.45
CA LEU A 568 24.08 23.80 2.65
C LEU A 568 23.09 22.79 2.07
N ALA A 569 23.34 22.29 0.86
CA ALA A 569 22.54 21.21 0.25
C ALA A 569 22.43 20.00 1.19
N ALA A 570 23.56 19.56 1.75
CA ALA A 570 23.61 18.43 2.69
C ALA A 570 22.84 18.67 3.99
N ILE A 571 22.63 19.92 4.39
CA ILE A 571 21.86 20.29 5.59
C ILE A 571 20.35 20.32 5.31
N LEU A 572 19.96 20.73 4.10
CA LEU A 572 18.56 20.74 3.69
C LEU A 572 18.02 19.31 3.57
N GLY A 573 18.73 18.43 2.87
CA GLY A 573 18.34 17.02 2.74
C GLY A 573 18.92 16.32 1.52
N SER A 574 18.40 15.13 1.22
CA SER A 574 18.68 14.41 -0.02
C SER A 574 18.04 15.09 -1.23
N THR A 575 16.88 15.72 -1.03
CA THR A 575 16.18 16.58 -1.99
C THR A 575 15.95 17.95 -1.37
N PHE A 576 16.03 19.02 -2.18
CA PHE A 576 15.74 20.36 -1.69
C PHE A 576 15.27 21.32 -2.79
N ASP A 577 14.34 22.20 -2.41
CA ASP A 577 13.81 23.27 -3.26
C ASP A 577 14.80 24.45 -3.34
N TYR A 578 14.92 25.03 -4.54
CA TYR A 578 15.78 26.18 -4.78
C TYR A 578 15.35 27.42 -3.99
N LEU A 579 14.06 27.65 -3.75
CA LEU A 579 13.52 28.78 -2.98
C LEU A 579 13.99 28.76 -1.53
N ILE A 580 13.91 27.59 -0.87
CA ILE A 580 14.39 27.41 0.50
C ILE A 580 15.91 27.57 0.53
N PHE A 581 16.61 26.94 -0.41
CA PHE A 581 18.06 27.06 -0.53
C PHE A 581 18.49 28.52 -0.68
N HIS A 582 17.86 29.27 -1.58
CA HIS A 582 18.12 30.68 -1.83
C HIS A 582 17.82 31.55 -0.59
N ALA A 583 16.78 31.23 0.18
CA ALA A 583 16.44 31.98 1.39
C ALA A 583 17.47 31.80 2.53
N VAL A 584 18.23 30.70 2.53
CA VAL A 584 19.26 30.42 3.54
C VAL A 584 20.63 30.97 3.14
N MET A 585 20.88 31.08 1.83
CA MET A 585 22.17 31.50 1.28
C MET A 585 22.56 32.92 1.72
N GLU A 586 23.84 33.10 2.05
CA GLU A 586 24.46 34.41 2.31
C GLU A 586 25.14 35.00 1.06
N GLN A 587 25.31 34.19 0.01
CA GLN A 587 25.93 34.58 -1.25
C GLN A 587 24.92 35.19 -2.22
N ASP A 588 25.41 35.88 -3.24
CA ASP A 588 24.56 36.34 -4.33
C ASP A 588 23.99 35.16 -5.15
N ALA A 589 22.77 35.33 -5.67
CA ALA A 589 22.06 34.28 -6.40
C ALA A 589 22.84 33.76 -7.63
N SER A 590 23.66 34.60 -8.27
CA SER A 590 24.41 34.22 -9.47
C SER A 590 25.57 33.27 -9.15
N THR A 591 26.29 33.51 -8.06
CA THR A 591 27.36 32.63 -7.56
C THR A 591 26.80 31.29 -7.07
N ALA A 592 25.64 31.30 -6.41
CA ALA A 592 24.96 30.10 -5.95
C ALA A 592 24.51 29.19 -7.12
N LEU A 593 23.87 29.77 -8.15
CA LEU A 593 23.48 29.03 -9.36
C LEU A 593 24.69 28.50 -10.13
N PHE A 594 25.78 29.27 -10.21
CA PHE A 594 27.02 28.80 -10.81
C PHE A 594 27.59 27.59 -10.05
N SER A 595 27.60 27.67 -8.72
CA SER A 595 28.07 26.57 -7.85
C SER A 595 27.20 25.32 -7.96
N LEU A 596 25.87 25.47 -7.98
CA LEU A 596 24.93 24.35 -8.21
C LEU A 596 25.19 23.68 -9.57
N ARG A 597 25.33 24.46 -10.65
CA ARG A 597 25.69 23.91 -11.97
C ARG A 597 27.01 23.15 -11.94
N LYS A 598 28.01 23.63 -11.20
CA LYS A 598 29.30 22.95 -11.05
C LYS A 598 29.16 21.63 -10.28
N LEU A 599 28.35 21.58 -9.24
CA LEU A 599 28.07 20.34 -8.50
C LEU A 599 27.31 19.32 -9.35
N VAL A 600 26.38 19.78 -10.20
CA VAL A 600 25.67 18.94 -11.17
C VAL A 600 26.62 18.41 -12.25
N GLN A 601 27.50 19.27 -12.80
CA GLN A 601 28.55 18.85 -13.74
C GLN A 601 29.48 17.80 -13.14
N ARG A 602 29.80 17.90 -11.85
CA ARG A 602 30.58 16.91 -11.11
C ARG A 602 29.75 15.69 -10.69
N GLN A 603 28.48 15.57 -11.05
CA GLN A 603 27.60 14.45 -10.68
C GLN A 603 27.50 14.22 -9.16
N LEU A 604 27.68 15.28 -8.35
CA LEU A 604 27.42 15.24 -6.90
C LEU A 604 25.95 15.52 -6.60
N LEU A 605 25.32 16.35 -7.45
CA LEU A 605 23.90 16.67 -7.44
C LEU A 605 23.31 16.41 -8.83
N GLU A 606 21.99 16.33 -8.91
CA GLU A 606 21.23 16.35 -10.16
C GLU A 606 20.03 17.30 -10.05
N GLU A 607 19.60 17.84 -11.19
CA GLU A 607 18.45 18.74 -11.29
C GLU A 607 17.15 17.94 -11.34
N THR A 608 16.16 18.35 -10.54
CA THR A 608 14.80 17.80 -10.55
C THR A 608 13.82 18.85 -11.09
N SER A 609 12.55 18.48 -11.23
CA SER A 609 11.51 19.39 -11.72
C SER A 609 11.29 20.63 -10.85
N THR A 610 11.61 20.54 -9.55
CA THR A 610 11.33 21.59 -8.55
C THR A 610 12.58 22.04 -7.78
N GLY A 611 13.75 21.42 -8.00
CA GLY A 611 14.96 21.77 -7.29
C GLY A 611 16.14 20.87 -7.63
N TYR A 612 16.80 20.34 -6.59
CA TYR A 612 18.01 19.54 -6.72
C TYR A 612 17.96 18.33 -5.78
N GLN A 613 18.67 17.27 -6.15
CA GLN A 613 18.87 16.12 -5.27
C GLN A 613 20.29 15.57 -5.35
N PHE A 614 20.72 14.86 -4.32
CA PHE A 614 22.00 14.13 -4.35
C PHE A 614 21.89 12.91 -5.26
N THR A 615 22.93 12.68 -6.06
CA THR A 615 22.98 11.52 -6.97
C THR A 615 23.06 10.18 -6.23
N HIS A 616 23.53 10.18 -4.98
CA HIS A 616 23.57 8.99 -4.12
C HIS A 616 23.63 9.36 -2.63
N ASP A 617 22.89 8.64 -1.77
CA ASP A 617 22.82 8.90 -0.32
C ASP A 617 24.18 8.88 0.37
N LYS A 618 25.09 8.01 -0.09
CA LYS A 618 26.46 7.94 0.45
C LYS A 618 27.24 9.26 0.27
N ILE A 619 26.98 10.00 -0.81
CA ILE A 619 27.58 11.31 -1.05
C ILE A 619 27.05 12.33 -0.05
N LEU A 620 25.73 12.35 0.17
CA LEU A 620 25.10 13.17 1.21
C LEU A 620 25.69 12.87 2.60
N GLN A 621 25.81 11.59 2.97
CA GLN A 621 26.37 11.18 4.27
C GLN A 621 27.79 11.71 4.46
N VAL A 622 28.68 11.49 3.47
CA VAL A 622 30.06 11.96 3.54
C VAL A 622 30.11 13.50 3.57
N ALA A 623 29.33 14.18 2.73
CA ALA A 623 29.26 15.65 2.71
C ALA A 623 28.84 16.19 4.08
N TYR A 624 27.73 15.68 4.63
CA TYR A 624 27.20 16.12 5.93
C TYR A 624 28.19 15.84 7.07
N GLN A 625 28.76 14.64 7.14
CA GLN A 625 29.71 14.21 8.18
C GLN A 625 30.99 15.05 8.24
N LYS A 626 31.36 15.71 7.15
CA LYS A 626 32.57 16.54 7.06
C LYS A 626 32.31 18.03 7.33
N ILE A 627 31.05 18.45 7.48
CA ILE A 627 30.71 19.81 7.95
C ILE A 627 31.13 19.93 9.42
N SER A 628 31.81 21.03 9.79
CA SER A 628 32.17 21.28 11.19
C SER A 628 30.91 21.47 12.06
N PRO A 629 30.95 21.09 13.35
CA PRO A 629 29.81 21.22 14.26
C PRO A 629 29.20 22.63 14.28
N GLU A 630 30.05 23.67 14.33
CA GLU A 630 29.61 25.07 14.40
C GLU A 630 28.87 25.50 13.13
N THR A 631 29.37 25.07 11.97
CA THR A 631 28.74 25.34 10.67
C THR A 631 27.41 24.59 10.53
N ARG A 632 27.32 23.35 11.04
CA ARG A 632 26.04 22.61 11.06
C ARG A 632 24.98 23.36 11.88
N VAL A 633 25.33 23.78 13.10
CA VAL A 633 24.41 24.53 13.98
C VAL A 633 23.96 25.83 13.30
N HIS A 634 24.89 26.60 12.72
CA HIS A 634 24.59 27.84 12.01
C HIS A 634 23.60 27.66 10.85
N PHE A 635 23.88 26.70 9.96
CA PHE A 635 23.03 26.48 8.79
C PHE A 635 21.70 25.81 9.13
N HIS A 636 21.64 24.88 10.10
CA HIS A 636 20.37 24.33 10.57
C HIS A 636 19.47 25.43 11.16
N ARG A 637 20.04 26.35 11.94
CA ARG A 637 19.32 27.51 12.47
C ARG A 637 18.72 28.37 11.36
N LYS A 638 19.51 28.71 10.34
CA LYS A 638 19.03 29.51 9.22
C LYS A 638 18.01 28.79 8.36
N ALA A 639 18.21 27.49 8.10
CA ALA A 639 17.26 26.66 7.37
C ALA A 639 15.90 26.61 8.08
N GLY A 640 15.88 26.42 9.40
CA GLY A 640 14.64 26.46 10.18
C GLY A 640 13.92 27.81 10.10
N GLN A 641 14.66 28.93 10.22
CA GLN A 641 14.09 30.28 10.10
C GLN A 641 13.58 30.61 8.69
N ALA A 642 14.24 30.10 7.66
CA ALA A 642 13.81 30.28 6.28
C ALA A 642 12.54 29.46 6.00
N LEU A 643 12.54 28.18 6.41
CA LEU A 643 11.40 27.29 6.27
C LEU A 643 10.18 27.84 7.03
N GLU A 644 10.34 28.31 8.26
CA GLU A 644 9.24 28.85 9.08
C GLU A 644 8.53 30.04 8.42
N ARG A 645 9.24 30.83 7.60
CA ARG A 645 8.66 31.96 6.85
C ARG A 645 7.94 31.52 5.58
N ILE A 646 8.38 30.44 4.97
CA ILE A 646 7.85 29.93 3.70
C ILE A 646 6.65 29.03 3.96
N ASP A 647 6.79 28.11 4.92
CA ASP A 647 5.82 27.08 5.25
C ASP A 647 5.94 26.70 6.74
N SER A 648 5.03 27.22 7.56
CA SER A 648 4.99 26.93 9.00
C SER A 648 4.21 25.65 9.35
N GLU A 649 3.62 24.96 8.36
CA GLU A 649 2.81 23.76 8.60
C GLU A 649 3.68 22.49 8.73
N LYS A 650 4.91 22.54 8.19
CA LYS A 650 5.93 21.48 8.25
C LYS A 650 6.61 21.35 9.63
N ALA A 651 5.82 21.09 10.67
CA ALA A 651 6.27 21.07 12.05
C ALA A 651 7.44 20.10 12.30
N ALA A 652 7.42 18.91 11.69
CA ALA A 652 8.48 17.91 11.88
C ALA A 652 9.83 18.35 11.27
N GLU A 653 9.83 18.95 10.06
CA GLU A 653 11.03 19.52 9.43
C GLU A 653 11.58 20.71 10.25
N LEU A 654 10.71 21.61 10.69
CA LEU A 654 11.05 22.75 11.55
C LEU A 654 11.65 22.27 12.87
N ALA A 655 11.04 21.28 13.52
CA ALA A 655 11.53 20.66 14.74
C ALA A 655 12.95 20.12 14.58
N ARG A 656 13.25 19.44 13.45
CA ARG A 656 14.60 18.93 13.15
C ARG A 656 15.61 20.06 13.02
N HIS A 657 15.31 21.07 12.20
CA HIS A 657 16.22 22.20 11.97
C HIS A 657 16.48 23.01 13.24
N PHE A 658 15.44 23.32 14.01
CA PHE A 658 15.62 24.07 15.26
C PHE A 658 16.34 23.27 16.34
N TYR A 659 16.09 21.96 16.44
CA TYR A 659 16.80 21.09 17.38
C TYR A 659 18.30 21.01 17.05
N ARG A 660 18.66 20.74 15.78
CA ARG A 660 20.07 20.71 15.34
C ARG A 660 20.73 22.09 15.29
N GLY A 661 19.94 23.15 15.16
CA GLY A 661 20.37 24.55 15.22
C GLY A 661 20.46 25.12 16.64
N GLU A 662 20.21 24.29 17.66
CA GLU A 662 20.25 24.62 19.09
C GLU A 662 19.35 25.82 19.46
N LEU A 663 18.25 26.01 18.72
CA LEU A 663 17.17 26.94 19.06
C LEU A 663 16.11 26.18 19.86
N TRP A 664 16.38 26.00 21.15
CA TRP A 664 15.62 25.07 22.01
C TRP A 664 14.14 25.41 22.16
N GLU A 665 13.76 26.69 22.28
CA GLU A 665 12.36 27.08 22.45
C GLU A 665 11.51 26.78 21.19
N PRO A 666 11.90 27.23 19.97
CA PRO A 666 11.24 26.78 18.75
C PRO A 666 11.29 25.25 18.57
N ALA A 667 12.41 24.61 18.88
CA ALA A 667 12.55 23.15 18.75
C ALA A 667 11.51 22.41 19.61
N VAL A 668 11.33 22.80 20.87
CA VAL A 668 10.35 22.20 21.78
C VAL A 668 8.92 22.39 21.26
N ARG A 669 8.57 23.61 20.82
CA ARG A 669 7.24 23.91 20.27
C ARG A 669 6.93 23.03 19.05
N TYR A 670 7.82 23.00 18.07
CA TYR A 670 7.59 22.22 16.86
C TYR A 670 7.73 20.72 17.09
N LYS A 671 8.53 20.26 18.06
CA LYS A 671 8.55 18.84 18.48
C LYS A 671 7.21 18.41 19.09
N GLN A 672 6.59 19.26 19.91
CA GLN A 672 5.26 19.00 20.45
C GLN A 672 4.20 18.93 19.34
N GLN A 673 4.18 19.92 18.45
CA GLN A 673 3.24 19.94 17.31
C GLN A 673 3.44 18.74 16.36
N ALA A 674 4.69 18.38 16.05
CA ALA A 674 4.99 17.22 15.22
C ALA A 674 4.58 15.91 15.89
N GLY A 675 4.72 15.81 17.22
CA GLY A 675 4.21 14.68 17.99
C GLY A 675 2.69 14.57 17.89
N GLU A 676 1.95 15.67 18.06
CA GLU A 676 0.49 15.68 17.94
C GLU A 676 0.01 15.32 16.54
N GLN A 677 0.65 15.87 15.49
CA GLN A 677 0.38 15.49 14.10
C GLN A 677 0.63 13.98 13.85
N ALA A 678 1.63 13.40 14.52
CA ALA A 678 1.90 11.97 14.48
C ALA A 678 0.82 11.14 15.21
N GLU A 679 0.31 11.64 16.34
CA GLU A 679 -0.82 11.00 17.03
C GLU A 679 -2.09 10.98 16.17
N ASP A 680 -2.38 12.09 15.48
CA ASP A 680 -3.60 12.27 14.66
C ASP A 680 -3.73 11.25 13.53
N ILE A 681 -2.61 10.67 13.09
CA ILE A 681 -2.60 9.61 12.05
C ILE A 681 -2.03 8.29 12.56
N TYR A 682 -1.91 8.11 13.88
CA TYR A 682 -1.53 6.84 14.52
C TYR A 682 -0.09 6.39 14.27
N ALA A 683 0.82 7.32 14.00
CA ALA A 683 2.25 7.05 13.89
C ALA A 683 2.91 7.15 15.29
N HIS A 684 2.69 6.12 16.10
CA HIS A 684 3.02 6.09 17.51
C HIS A 684 4.54 6.17 17.79
N TYR A 685 5.39 5.52 16.99
CA TYR A 685 6.84 5.56 17.22
C TYR A 685 7.43 6.93 16.85
N GLU A 686 6.98 7.54 15.76
CA GLU A 686 7.37 8.91 15.44
C GLU A 686 6.87 9.91 16.49
N ALA A 687 5.62 9.77 16.98
CA ALA A 687 5.13 10.58 18.10
C ALA A 687 6.03 10.44 19.34
N LEU A 688 6.39 9.21 19.72
CA LEU A 688 7.26 8.92 20.86
C LEU A 688 8.65 9.58 20.72
N LYS A 689 9.22 9.52 19.51
CA LYS A 689 10.51 10.14 19.18
C LYS A 689 10.44 11.66 19.26
N HIS A 690 9.40 12.27 18.69
CA HIS A 690 9.16 13.71 18.78
C HIS A 690 9.02 14.18 20.23
N TYR A 691 8.23 13.48 21.04
CA TYR A 691 8.08 13.83 22.45
C TYR A 691 9.37 13.62 23.25
N SER A 692 10.09 12.53 23.01
CA SER A 692 11.35 12.24 23.70
C SER A 692 12.45 13.24 23.36
N ASP A 693 12.61 13.61 22.10
CA ASP A 693 13.55 14.64 21.68
C ASP A 693 13.14 16.02 22.20
N GLY A 694 11.83 16.32 22.20
CA GLY A 694 11.29 17.52 22.81
C GLY A 694 11.65 17.63 24.30
N LEU A 695 11.60 16.52 25.04
CA LEU A 695 11.97 16.50 26.46
C LEU A 695 13.47 16.74 26.68
N LYS A 696 14.32 16.18 25.82
CA LYS A 696 15.78 16.50 25.81
C LYS A 696 16.00 17.98 25.51
N ALA A 697 15.30 18.56 24.54
CA ALA A 697 15.38 19.99 24.24
C ALA A 697 14.92 20.87 25.41
N CYS A 698 13.88 20.44 26.14
CA CYS A 698 13.42 21.11 27.35
C CYS A 698 14.49 21.17 28.44
N ASP A 699 15.40 20.21 28.54
CA ASP A 699 16.47 20.22 29.55
C ASP A 699 17.47 21.38 29.34
N HIS A 700 17.52 21.95 28.13
CA HIS A 700 18.32 23.14 27.82
C HIS A 700 17.59 24.47 28.10
N LEU A 701 16.29 24.43 28.42
CA LEU A 701 15.50 25.62 28.73
C LEU A 701 15.54 25.93 30.24
N PRO A 702 15.37 27.21 30.65
CA PRO A 702 15.20 27.56 32.06
C PRO A 702 14.04 26.81 32.70
N LYS A 703 14.18 26.41 33.97
CA LYS A 703 13.18 25.62 34.75
C LYS A 703 11.75 26.18 34.78
N ASN A 704 11.56 27.45 34.42
CA ASN A 704 10.27 28.11 34.36
C ASN A 704 9.41 27.67 33.15
N HIS A 705 9.95 26.89 32.20
CA HIS A 705 9.23 26.35 31.03
C HIS A 705 8.53 25.01 31.33
N SER A 706 7.99 24.83 32.55
CA SER A 706 7.35 23.57 32.98
C SER A 706 6.16 23.17 32.12
N VAL A 707 5.48 24.13 31.48
CA VAL A 707 4.31 23.90 30.63
C VAL A 707 4.64 23.07 29.38
N TRP A 708 5.78 23.33 28.75
CA TRP A 708 6.18 22.52 27.59
C TRP A 708 6.56 21.10 28.00
N ARG A 709 7.24 20.97 29.14
CA ARG A 709 7.61 19.66 29.70
C ARG A 709 6.37 18.82 30.03
N SER A 710 5.36 19.41 30.68
CA SER A 710 4.11 18.69 30.98
C SER A 710 3.38 18.26 29.70
N LYS A 711 3.25 19.13 28.70
CA LYS A 711 2.63 18.79 27.41
C LYS A 711 3.30 17.60 26.72
N LEU A 712 4.63 17.63 26.62
CA LEU A 712 5.40 16.55 26.00
C LEU A 712 5.29 15.23 26.78
N LEU A 713 5.29 15.28 28.13
CA LEU A 713 5.11 14.09 28.96
C LEU A 713 3.69 13.51 28.84
N PHE A 714 2.65 14.34 28.75
CA PHE A 714 1.28 13.87 28.51
C PHE A 714 1.14 13.16 27.16
N GLY A 715 1.74 13.70 26.09
CA GLY A 715 1.78 13.01 24.80
C GLY A 715 2.54 11.68 24.90
N ARG A 716 3.72 11.69 25.52
CA ARG A 716 4.56 10.48 25.60
C ARG A 716 3.98 9.36 26.46
N GLU A 717 3.42 9.68 27.63
CA GLU A 717 2.81 8.66 28.52
C GLU A 717 1.61 8.00 27.84
N LYS A 718 0.81 8.79 27.12
CA LYS A 718 -0.33 8.31 26.34
C LYS A 718 0.13 7.31 25.28
N ILE A 719 1.22 7.61 24.55
CA ILE A 719 1.81 6.67 23.58
C ILE A 719 2.37 5.42 24.27
N TYR A 720 3.07 5.55 25.40
CA TYR A 720 3.54 4.37 26.14
C TYR A 720 2.39 3.49 26.63
N GLY A 721 1.26 4.08 27.02
CA GLY A 721 0.05 3.35 27.39
C GLY A 721 -0.51 2.53 26.22
N ILE A 722 -0.57 3.11 25.03
CA ILE A 722 -0.99 2.43 23.78
C ILE A 722 -0.05 1.28 23.45
N LEU A 723 1.27 1.51 23.52
CA LEU A 723 2.29 0.50 23.24
C LEU A 723 2.43 -0.56 24.36
N GLY A 724 1.65 -0.45 25.45
CA GLY A 724 1.71 -1.36 26.60
C GLY A 724 2.97 -1.25 27.44
N ASN A 725 3.82 -0.24 27.24
CA ASN A 725 5.04 -0.04 28.03
C ASN A 725 4.73 0.64 29.37
N ARG A 726 4.25 -0.16 30.33
CA ARG A 726 3.78 0.32 31.64
C ARG A 726 4.87 0.94 32.49
N GLU A 727 6.10 0.42 32.42
CA GLU A 727 7.23 0.98 33.19
C GLU A 727 7.56 2.41 32.72
N ALA A 728 7.69 2.61 31.41
CA ALA A 728 7.97 3.93 30.86
C ALA A 728 6.80 4.90 31.04
N GLN A 729 5.55 4.42 30.89
CA GLN A 729 4.35 5.21 31.18
C GLN A 729 4.34 5.69 32.64
N ALA A 730 4.57 4.79 33.61
CA ALA A 730 4.60 5.14 35.03
C ALA A 730 5.70 6.16 35.34
N SER A 731 6.89 6.03 34.74
CA SER A 731 7.98 6.99 34.89
C SER A 731 7.56 8.40 34.44
N ASP A 732 6.86 8.53 33.31
CA ASP A 732 6.40 9.82 32.81
C ASP A 732 5.28 10.42 33.68
N LEU A 733 4.35 9.58 34.16
CA LEU A 733 3.32 10.01 35.11
C LEU A 733 3.91 10.49 36.44
N ILE A 734 4.99 9.87 36.93
CA ILE A 734 5.74 10.33 38.12
C ILE A 734 6.41 11.68 37.82
N ALA A 735 7.04 11.84 36.66
CA ALA A 735 7.66 13.10 36.27
C ALA A 735 6.64 14.25 36.13
N LEU A 736 5.42 13.95 35.64
CA LEU A 736 4.31 14.89 35.54
C LEU A 736 3.89 15.44 36.90
N ASN A 737 3.89 14.63 37.97
CA ASN A 737 3.55 15.08 39.33
C ASN A 737 4.41 16.27 39.80
N ALA A 738 5.67 16.34 39.35
CA ALA A 738 6.58 17.44 39.70
C ALA A 738 6.39 18.69 38.82
N CYS A 739 5.85 18.52 37.60
CA CYS A 739 5.78 19.59 36.59
C CYS A 739 4.44 20.33 36.59
N VAL A 740 3.36 19.60 36.90
CA VAL A 740 1.98 20.06 36.80
C VAL A 740 1.59 20.92 37.99
N GLN A 741 1.13 22.16 37.73
CA GLN A 741 0.81 23.14 38.78
C GLN A 741 -0.66 23.56 38.78
N ASN A 742 -1.23 23.83 37.60
CA ASN A 742 -2.62 24.29 37.46
C ASN A 742 -3.62 23.14 37.70
N LYS A 743 -4.88 23.48 38.01
CA LYS A 743 -5.90 22.48 38.35
C LYS A 743 -6.30 21.59 37.17
N ALA A 744 -6.31 22.14 35.95
CA ALA A 744 -6.72 21.42 34.75
C ALA A 744 -5.75 20.26 34.44
N ASP A 745 -4.46 20.56 34.40
CA ASP A 745 -3.41 19.56 34.19
C ASP A 745 -3.36 18.56 35.35
N LYS A 746 -3.68 18.96 36.59
CA LYS A 746 -3.79 18.01 37.73
C LYS A 746 -4.95 17.04 37.53
N ALA A 747 -6.08 17.50 37.01
CA ALA A 747 -7.22 16.64 36.70
C ALA A 747 -6.87 15.67 35.56
N THR A 748 -6.22 16.17 34.50
CA THR A 748 -5.72 15.32 33.40
C THR A 748 -4.73 14.27 33.90
N LEU A 749 -3.78 14.64 34.76
CA LEU A 749 -2.82 13.71 35.35
C LEU A 749 -3.50 12.65 36.23
N ALA A 750 -4.46 13.05 37.06
CA ALA A 750 -5.23 12.12 37.86
C ALA A 750 -6.03 11.14 36.97
N LEU A 751 -6.55 11.60 35.84
CA LEU A 751 -7.25 10.76 34.86
C LEU A 751 -6.30 9.77 34.18
N SER A 752 -5.11 10.21 33.77
CA SER A 752 -4.07 9.32 33.21
C SER A 752 -3.63 8.25 34.21
N TRP A 753 -3.44 8.62 35.49
CA TRP A 753 -3.17 7.65 36.54
C TRP A 753 -4.32 6.65 36.74
N ALA A 754 -5.58 7.10 36.70
CA ALA A 754 -6.72 6.20 36.81
C ALA A 754 -6.72 5.14 35.69
N ARG A 755 -6.48 5.56 34.44
CA ARG A 755 -6.38 4.64 33.29
C ARG A 755 -5.20 3.68 33.42
N TYR A 756 -4.03 4.18 33.84
CA TYR A 756 -2.87 3.33 34.11
C TYR A 756 -3.19 2.24 35.14
N TYR A 757 -3.86 2.60 36.24
CA TYR A 757 -4.22 1.65 37.30
C TYR A 757 -5.31 0.67 36.88
N ASP A 758 -6.24 1.05 35.99
CA ASP A 758 -7.18 0.12 35.37
C ASP A 758 -6.43 -0.95 34.56
N ASP A 759 -5.49 -0.52 33.72
CA ASP A 759 -4.71 -1.41 32.86
C ASP A 759 -3.89 -2.45 33.64
N ILE A 760 -3.37 -2.08 34.83
CA ILE A 760 -2.64 -3.01 35.72
C ILE A 760 -3.50 -3.64 36.83
N SER A 761 -4.81 -3.40 36.80
CA SER A 761 -5.78 -3.94 37.77
C SER A 761 -5.58 -3.52 39.24
N ASP A 762 -4.97 -2.35 39.49
CA ASP A 762 -4.93 -1.74 40.83
C ASP A 762 -6.15 -0.82 41.05
N PHE A 763 -7.29 -1.46 41.31
CA PHE A 763 -8.57 -0.75 41.42
C PHE A 763 -8.63 0.22 42.60
N GLN A 764 -7.82 0.00 43.65
CA GLN A 764 -7.77 0.90 44.82
C GLN A 764 -7.13 2.23 44.47
N SER A 765 -5.99 2.19 43.78
CA SER A 765 -5.31 3.39 43.31
C SER A 765 -6.12 4.08 42.20
N MET A 766 -6.73 3.31 41.30
CA MET A 766 -7.67 3.82 40.29
C MET A 766 -8.79 4.65 40.91
N HIS A 767 -9.47 4.13 41.94
CA HIS A 767 -10.56 4.82 42.64
C HIS A 767 -10.11 6.13 43.26
N ARG A 768 -8.94 6.14 43.92
CA ARG A 768 -8.37 7.35 44.52
C ARG A 768 -8.12 8.43 43.46
N CYS A 769 -7.53 8.04 42.34
CA CYS A 769 -7.26 8.95 41.22
C CYS A 769 -8.56 9.49 40.61
N ALA A 770 -9.56 8.64 40.37
CA ALA A 770 -10.84 9.06 39.81
C ALA A 770 -11.62 10.01 40.74
N LYS A 771 -11.58 9.79 42.06
CA LYS A 771 -12.13 10.75 43.05
C LYS A 771 -11.46 12.12 42.98
N GLU A 772 -10.14 12.15 42.75
CA GLU A 772 -9.40 13.39 42.56
C GLU A 772 -9.79 14.11 41.26
N VAL A 773 -10.03 13.37 40.17
CA VAL A 773 -10.56 13.93 38.91
C VAL A 773 -11.91 14.63 39.16
N ILE A 774 -12.86 13.95 39.83
CA ILE A 774 -14.18 14.52 40.15
C ILE A 774 -14.05 15.79 40.99
N ARG A 775 -13.21 15.77 42.03
CA ARG A 775 -12.97 16.92 42.90
C ARG A 775 -12.47 18.12 42.10
N LEU A 776 -11.41 17.93 41.33
CA LEU A 776 -10.80 18.99 40.54
C LEU A 776 -11.73 19.50 39.45
N ALA A 777 -12.44 18.61 38.74
CA ALA A 777 -13.41 18.98 37.72
C ALA A 777 -14.56 19.83 38.30
N THR A 778 -15.08 19.45 39.48
CA THR A 778 -16.12 20.21 40.18
C THR A 778 -15.62 21.59 40.60
N GLU A 779 -14.38 21.68 41.10
CA GLU A 779 -13.77 22.97 41.48
C GLU A 779 -13.51 23.89 40.27
N MET A 780 -13.41 23.35 39.07
CA MET A 780 -13.18 24.08 37.82
C MET A 780 -14.48 24.35 37.02
N ASP A 781 -15.61 23.76 37.44
CA ASP A 781 -16.85 23.72 36.66
C ASP A 781 -16.65 23.10 35.25
N ASP A 782 -15.76 22.11 35.14
CA ASP A 782 -15.47 21.40 33.89
C ASP A 782 -16.35 20.14 33.80
N LEU A 783 -17.51 20.29 33.14
CA LEU A 783 -18.48 19.21 32.96
C LEU A 783 -17.89 18.00 32.21
N GLN A 784 -17.02 18.20 31.22
CA GLN A 784 -16.46 17.11 30.43
C GLN A 784 -15.47 16.27 31.25
N MET A 785 -14.60 16.94 32.01
CA MET A 785 -13.69 16.28 32.93
C MET A 785 -14.46 15.60 34.08
N LEU A 786 -15.56 16.21 34.53
CA LEU A 786 -16.43 15.64 35.55
C LEU A 786 -17.04 14.31 35.08
N PHE A 787 -17.59 14.27 33.86
CA PHE A 787 -18.12 13.03 33.28
C PHE A 787 -17.04 11.94 33.17
N SER A 788 -15.84 12.31 32.71
CA SER A 788 -14.72 11.37 32.60
C SER A 788 -14.34 10.80 33.98
N GLY A 789 -14.22 11.65 34.99
CA GLY A 789 -13.95 11.23 36.36
C GLY A 789 -15.06 10.36 36.96
N GLN A 790 -16.33 10.68 36.70
CA GLN A 790 -17.48 9.89 37.17
C GLN A 790 -17.51 8.50 36.54
N ILE A 791 -17.22 8.37 35.25
CA ILE A 791 -17.15 7.07 34.58
C ILE A 791 -16.01 6.23 35.17
N GLU A 792 -14.79 6.76 35.27
CA GLU A 792 -13.66 6.01 35.81
C GLU A 792 -13.86 5.66 37.29
N ALA A 793 -14.38 6.57 38.10
CA ALA A 793 -14.67 6.30 39.51
C ALA A 793 -15.75 5.23 39.64
N SER A 794 -16.80 5.28 38.84
CA SER A 794 -17.84 4.25 38.88
C SER A 794 -17.30 2.87 38.50
N HIS A 795 -16.40 2.81 37.52
CA HIS A 795 -15.73 1.59 37.10
C HIS A 795 -14.82 1.04 38.21
N ALA A 796 -14.02 1.89 38.83
CA ALA A 796 -13.14 1.50 39.93
C ALA A 796 -13.91 0.98 41.15
N ILE A 797 -15.01 1.65 41.54
CA ILE A 797 -15.89 1.26 42.65
C ILE A 797 -16.60 -0.06 42.32
N TRP A 798 -17.09 -0.20 41.10
CA TRP A 798 -17.72 -1.42 40.61
C TRP A 798 -16.75 -2.60 40.70
N LEU A 799 -15.51 -2.45 40.26
CA LEU A 799 -14.48 -3.50 40.31
C LEU A 799 -14.07 -3.88 41.74
N GLN A 800 -14.27 -2.99 42.71
CA GLN A 800 -14.10 -3.29 44.15
C GLN A 800 -15.32 -3.98 44.79
N GLY A 801 -16.44 -4.10 44.06
CA GLY A 801 -17.66 -4.75 44.50
C GLY A 801 -18.69 -3.84 45.19
N ASP A 802 -18.46 -2.53 45.30
CA ASP A 802 -19.46 -1.60 45.84
C ASP A 802 -20.42 -1.11 44.74
N TYR A 803 -21.28 -2.02 44.30
CA TYR A 803 -22.26 -1.75 43.26
C TYR A 803 -23.29 -0.67 43.61
N ALA A 804 -23.39 -0.23 44.87
CA ALA A 804 -24.37 0.78 45.30
C ALA A 804 -23.80 2.20 45.12
N GLU A 805 -22.55 2.42 45.53
CA GLU A 805 -21.87 3.70 45.31
C GLU A 805 -21.64 3.94 43.80
N ALA A 806 -21.28 2.89 43.04
CA ALA A 806 -21.12 2.97 41.58
C ALA A 806 -22.42 3.36 40.86
N GLU A 807 -23.55 2.75 41.26
CA GLU A 807 -24.89 3.04 40.70
C GLU A 807 -25.26 4.51 40.92
N LYS A 808 -25.11 5.00 42.16
CA LYS A 808 -25.42 6.40 42.50
C LYS A 808 -24.58 7.40 41.69
N LEU A 809 -23.31 7.08 41.43
CA LEU A 809 -22.43 7.94 40.67
C LEU A 809 -22.81 7.99 39.19
N LEU A 810 -23.14 6.85 38.59
CA LEU A 810 -23.63 6.78 37.21
C LEU A 810 -25.00 7.45 37.04
N GLU A 811 -25.93 7.27 37.97
CA GLU A 811 -27.23 7.96 37.96
C GLU A 811 -27.07 9.47 38.00
N SER A 812 -26.17 9.97 38.86
CA SER A 812 -25.84 11.40 38.90
C SER A 812 -25.22 11.88 37.58
N ALA A 813 -24.36 11.08 36.95
CA ALA A 813 -23.76 11.42 35.67
C ALA A 813 -24.80 11.46 34.53
N VAL A 814 -25.77 10.55 34.51
CA VAL A 814 -26.90 10.57 33.55
C VAL A 814 -27.71 11.86 33.71
N GLN A 815 -28.08 12.22 34.94
CA GLN A 815 -28.85 13.43 35.21
C GLN A 815 -28.10 14.69 34.76
N ASN A 816 -26.79 14.76 35.03
CA ASN A 816 -25.95 15.87 34.61
C ASN A 816 -25.85 15.94 33.07
N ALA A 817 -25.71 14.81 32.38
CA ALA A 817 -25.66 14.75 30.92
C ALA A 817 -26.99 15.21 30.28
N GLN A 818 -28.12 14.82 30.87
CA GLN A 818 -29.46 15.25 30.46
C GLN A 818 -29.66 16.75 30.65
N GLN A 819 -29.27 17.29 31.81
CA GLN A 819 -29.36 18.73 32.09
C GLN A 819 -28.48 19.54 31.14
N ALA A 820 -27.32 19.01 30.77
CA ALA A 820 -26.42 19.63 29.80
C ALA A 820 -26.87 19.45 28.33
N GLY A 821 -27.92 18.66 28.06
CA GLY A 821 -28.38 18.34 26.71
C GLY A 821 -27.37 17.52 25.90
N ASN A 822 -26.44 16.80 26.55
CA ASN A 822 -25.40 16.03 25.89
C ASN A 822 -25.86 14.58 25.65
N ILE A 823 -26.60 14.37 24.56
CA ILE A 823 -27.18 13.08 24.16
C ILE A 823 -26.12 11.97 24.07
N ARG A 824 -24.93 12.29 23.54
CA ARG A 824 -23.84 11.31 23.40
C ARG A 824 -23.35 10.82 24.77
N GLN A 825 -23.08 11.75 25.70
CA GLN A 825 -22.63 11.38 27.04
C GLN A 825 -23.72 10.65 27.83
N GLU A 826 -24.98 11.08 27.70
CA GLU A 826 -26.13 10.38 28.28
C GLU A 826 -26.17 8.91 27.84
N ALA A 827 -26.02 8.65 26.54
CA ALA A 827 -26.03 7.29 26.00
C ALA A 827 -24.84 6.45 26.51
N ILE A 828 -23.63 7.03 26.58
CA ILE A 828 -22.43 6.34 27.09
C ILE A 828 -22.59 5.96 28.56
N VAL A 829 -23.07 6.88 29.40
CA VAL A 829 -23.25 6.62 30.83
C VAL A 829 -24.38 5.60 31.06
N ASN A 830 -25.49 5.68 30.32
CA ASN A 830 -26.55 4.67 30.38
C ASN A 830 -26.07 3.27 29.96
N LEU A 831 -25.19 3.19 28.95
CA LEU A 831 -24.57 1.93 28.55
C LEU A 831 -23.73 1.34 29.70
N LYS A 832 -22.95 2.17 30.40
CA LYS A 832 -22.18 1.77 31.59
C LYS A 832 -23.06 1.33 32.76
N LEU A 833 -24.18 2.02 32.98
CA LEU A 833 -25.18 1.61 33.98
C LEU A 833 -25.78 0.24 33.64
N GLY A 834 -26.00 -0.04 32.35
CA GLY A 834 -26.38 -1.36 31.87
C GLY A 834 -25.35 -2.44 32.23
N HIS A 835 -24.04 -2.17 32.03
CA HIS A 835 -22.96 -3.08 32.43
C HIS A 835 -22.96 -3.34 33.94
N LEU A 836 -23.14 -2.29 34.75
CA LEU A 836 -23.26 -2.44 36.21
C LEU A 836 -24.45 -3.35 36.59
N TYR A 837 -25.62 -3.16 35.97
CA TYR A 837 -26.78 -4.01 36.24
C TYR A 837 -26.59 -5.46 35.81
N TYR A 838 -25.87 -5.68 34.71
CA TYR A 838 -25.53 -7.02 34.24
C TYR A 838 -24.72 -7.76 35.31
N ASP A 839 -23.67 -7.12 35.84
CA ASP A 839 -22.79 -7.71 36.85
C ASP A 839 -23.50 -7.94 38.20
N LYS A 840 -24.46 -7.10 38.56
CA LYS A 840 -25.33 -7.32 39.75
C LYS A 840 -26.32 -8.48 39.57
N GLY A 841 -26.35 -9.12 38.40
CA GLY A 841 -27.36 -10.12 38.03
C GLY A 841 -28.76 -9.52 37.78
N LYS A 842 -28.89 -8.19 37.70
CA LYS A 842 -30.16 -7.48 37.46
C LYS A 842 -30.45 -7.40 35.96
N TYR A 843 -30.55 -8.56 35.32
CA TYR A 843 -30.58 -8.69 33.86
C TYR A 843 -31.69 -7.92 33.15
N LYS A 844 -32.87 -7.77 33.76
CA LYS A 844 -33.97 -6.98 33.19
C LYS A 844 -33.66 -5.49 33.10
N GLN A 845 -32.98 -4.94 34.11
CA GLN A 845 -32.60 -3.53 34.11
C GLN A 845 -31.45 -3.28 33.12
N ALA A 846 -30.49 -4.20 33.06
CA ALA A 846 -29.42 -4.16 32.07
C ALA A 846 -29.96 -4.16 30.64
N LEU A 847 -30.89 -5.07 30.32
CA LEU A 847 -31.55 -5.14 29.02
C LEU A 847 -32.23 -3.82 28.65
N PHE A 848 -33.00 -3.24 29.58
CA PHE A 848 -33.66 -1.95 29.38
C PHE A 848 -32.65 -0.83 29.07
N CYS A 849 -31.56 -0.74 29.83
CA CYS A 849 -30.50 0.25 29.58
C CYS A 849 -29.87 0.08 28.20
N TYR A 850 -29.56 -1.16 27.79
CA TYR A 850 -28.95 -1.42 26.48
C TYR A 850 -29.89 -1.12 25.31
N GLU A 851 -31.18 -1.43 25.41
CA GLU A 851 -32.16 -1.12 24.38
C GLU A 851 -32.39 0.39 24.25
N ALA A 852 -32.41 1.11 25.36
CA ALA A 852 -32.65 2.55 25.39
C ALA A 852 -31.56 3.38 24.71
N VAL A 853 -30.30 2.90 24.70
CA VAL A 853 -29.17 3.66 24.11
C VAL A 853 -29.03 3.49 22.60
N ILE A 854 -29.63 2.45 21.99
CA ILE A 854 -29.59 2.21 20.54
C ILE A 854 -30.08 3.43 19.74
N PRO A 855 -31.30 3.96 19.95
CA PRO A 855 -31.78 5.10 19.17
C PRO A 855 -30.96 6.37 19.40
N LEU A 856 -30.34 6.52 20.59
CA LEU A 856 -29.49 7.67 20.89
C LEU A 856 -28.19 7.61 20.08
N PHE A 857 -27.53 6.44 20.03
CA PHE A 857 -26.32 6.25 19.22
C PHE A 857 -26.60 6.34 17.73
N GLU A 858 -27.76 5.88 17.26
CA GLU A 858 -28.20 6.07 15.87
C GLU A 858 -28.41 7.56 15.55
N GLN A 859 -29.04 8.33 16.46
CA GLN A 859 -29.29 9.76 16.29
C GLN A 859 -27.99 10.57 16.16
N VAL A 860 -26.97 10.25 16.96
CA VAL A 860 -25.67 10.94 16.91
C VAL A 860 -24.69 10.30 15.92
N ASN A 861 -25.13 9.27 15.18
CA ASN A 861 -24.32 8.48 14.25
C ASN A 861 -23.03 7.91 14.87
N ASP A 862 -23.09 7.50 16.15
CA ASP A 862 -21.96 6.90 16.86
C ASP A 862 -21.98 5.37 16.68
N LEU A 863 -21.57 4.94 15.47
CA LEU A 863 -21.56 3.54 15.07
C LEU A 863 -20.67 2.67 15.98
N PHE A 864 -19.65 3.25 16.61
CA PHE A 864 -18.75 2.53 17.51
C PHE A 864 -19.46 2.09 18.78
N TYR A 865 -20.12 3.02 19.48
CA TYR A 865 -20.88 2.68 20.67
C TYR A 865 -22.15 1.88 20.33
N LEU A 866 -22.73 2.06 19.14
CA LEU A 866 -23.80 1.20 18.63
C LEU A 866 -23.35 -0.27 18.51
N GLY A 867 -22.17 -0.52 17.92
CA GLY A 867 -21.58 -1.86 17.88
C GLY A 867 -21.32 -2.45 19.27
N THR A 868 -20.98 -1.59 20.26
CA THR A 868 -20.79 -2.00 21.66
C THR A 868 -22.08 -2.32 22.38
N ALA A 869 -23.14 -1.54 22.14
CA ALA A 869 -24.48 -1.82 22.65
C ALA A 869 -25.01 -3.15 22.11
N PHE A 870 -24.86 -3.43 20.80
CA PHE A 870 -25.25 -4.73 20.24
C PHE A 870 -24.45 -5.91 20.82
N ASN A 871 -23.13 -5.76 21.04
CA ASN A 871 -22.38 -6.81 21.72
C ASN A 871 -22.90 -7.06 23.15
N SER A 872 -23.25 -5.99 23.86
CA SER A 872 -23.80 -6.08 25.23
C SER A 872 -25.20 -6.71 25.25
N LEU A 873 -26.03 -6.44 24.23
CA LEU A 873 -27.30 -7.14 24.00
C LEU A 873 -27.10 -8.63 23.67
N GLY A 874 -25.99 -8.98 23.03
CA GLY A 874 -25.57 -10.38 22.88
C GLY A 874 -25.33 -11.04 24.23
N ASN A 875 -24.46 -10.45 25.06
CA ASN A 875 -24.07 -10.98 26.38
C ASN A 875 -25.27 -11.19 27.31
N ILE A 876 -26.19 -10.22 27.37
CA ILE A 876 -27.38 -10.31 28.23
C ILE A 876 -28.33 -11.40 27.77
N ASN A 877 -28.51 -11.58 26.46
CA ASN A 877 -29.40 -12.61 25.93
C ASN A 877 -28.82 -14.01 26.13
N ASP A 878 -27.49 -14.16 26.03
CA ASP A 878 -26.84 -15.42 26.37
C ASP A 878 -27.04 -15.77 27.85
N SER A 879 -26.82 -14.82 28.76
CA SER A 879 -27.08 -15.00 30.21
C SER A 879 -28.54 -15.30 30.54
N LEU A 880 -29.49 -14.81 29.74
CA LEU A 880 -30.92 -15.10 29.87
C LEU A 880 -31.33 -16.45 29.23
N GLY A 881 -30.40 -17.16 28.58
CA GLY A 881 -30.66 -18.42 27.88
C GLY A 881 -31.30 -18.26 26.49
N ASN A 882 -31.28 -17.06 25.92
CA ASN A 882 -31.79 -16.75 24.58
C ASN A 882 -30.66 -16.82 23.54
N GLN A 883 -30.03 -18.00 23.35
CA GLN A 883 -28.79 -18.12 22.56
C GLN A 883 -28.94 -17.67 21.10
N LEU A 884 -30.07 -17.96 20.46
CA LEU A 884 -30.32 -17.55 19.07
C LEU A 884 -30.36 -16.03 18.92
N LEU A 885 -31.01 -15.34 19.85
CA LEU A 885 -31.08 -13.88 19.85
C LEU A 885 -29.72 -13.25 20.19
N ALA A 886 -28.94 -13.88 21.07
CA ALA A 886 -27.56 -13.47 21.35
C ALA A 886 -26.70 -13.51 20.07
N ILE A 887 -26.79 -14.60 19.30
CA ILE A 887 -26.10 -14.76 18.01
C ILE A 887 -26.50 -13.65 17.02
N GLU A 888 -27.78 -13.29 16.92
CA GLU A 888 -28.23 -12.20 16.05
C GLU A 888 -27.58 -10.86 16.43
N TYR A 889 -27.55 -10.52 17.72
CA TYR A 889 -26.94 -9.29 18.20
C TYR A 889 -25.43 -9.27 18.01
N TYR A 890 -24.72 -10.38 18.25
CA TYR A 890 -23.29 -10.47 17.95
C TYR A 890 -23.01 -10.31 16.46
N LYS A 891 -23.84 -10.89 15.57
CA LYS A 891 -23.69 -10.70 14.12
C LYS A 891 -23.86 -9.23 13.70
N LYS A 892 -24.81 -8.50 14.28
CA LYS A 892 -24.96 -7.05 14.07
C LYS A 892 -23.72 -6.28 14.54
N SER A 893 -23.20 -6.61 15.73
CA SER A 893 -21.96 -6.02 16.25
C SER A 893 -20.79 -6.30 15.30
N ILE A 894 -20.60 -7.56 14.89
CA ILE A 894 -19.56 -7.99 13.95
C ILE A 894 -19.64 -7.21 12.65
N GLN A 895 -20.83 -7.07 12.05
CA GLN A 895 -21.01 -6.35 10.79
C GLN A 895 -20.59 -4.88 10.92
N ILE A 896 -21.04 -4.20 11.97
CA ILE A 896 -20.69 -2.81 12.22
C ILE A 896 -19.18 -2.67 12.46
N ARG A 897 -18.61 -3.51 13.33
CA ARG A 897 -17.18 -3.44 13.68
C ARG A 897 -16.28 -3.74 12.50
N LYS A 898 -16.66 -4.69 11.65
CA LYS A 898 -15.99 -4.98 10.39
C LYS A 898 -16.05 -3.80 9.43
N ALA A 899 -17.20 -3.15 9.31
CA ALA A 899 -17.36 -1.93 8.48
C ALA A 899 -16.59 -0.72 9.04
N LEU A 900 -16.35 -0.68 10.35
CA LEU A 900 -15.54 0.36 11.01
C LEU A 900 -14.05 0.06 11.03
N GLY A 901 -13.63 -1.18 10.74
CA GLY A 901 -12.24 -1.61 10.89
C GLY A 901 -11.81 -1.76 12.36
N ASP A 902 -12.76 -1.84 13.29
CA ASP A 902 -12.51 -2.08 14.71
C ASP A 902 -12.17 -3.56 14.93
N GLN A 903 -10.93 -3.93 14.60
CA GLN A 903 -10.43 -5.32 14.67
C GLN A 903 -10.50 -5.88 16.08
N ARG A 904 -10.17 -5.08 17.09
CA ARG A 904 -10.25 -5.49 18.50
C ARG A 904 -11.68 -5.81 18.90
N GLY A 905 -12.61 -4.90 18.62
CA GLY A 905 -14.02 -5.15 18.93
C GLY A 905 -14.60 -6.31 18.11
N TYR A 906 -14.16 -6.47 16.85
CA TYR A 906 -14.53 -7.61 16.00
C TYR A 906 -14.07 -8.92 16.64
N ALA A 907 -12.82 -9.00 17.08
CA ALA A 907 -12.28 -10.14 17.81
C ALA A 907 -13.04 -10.42 19.12
N ILE A 908 -13.40 -9.39 19.89
CA ILE A 908 -14.21 -9.57 21.12
C ILE A 908 -15.60 -10.14 20.78
N ALA A 909 -16.25 -9.64 19.73
CA ALA A 909 -17.56 -10.15 19.31
C ALA A 909 -17.47 -11.59 18.77
N LEU A 910 -16.39 -11.94 18.06
CA LEU A 910 -16.06 -13.31 17.64
C LEU A 910 -15.81 -14.24 18.83
N TYR A 911 -15.12 -13.74 19.86
CA TYR A 911 -14.90 -14.51 21.08
C TYR A 911 -16.23 -14.82 21.77
N ASN A 912 -17.07 -13.79 21.97
CA ASN A 912 -18.36 -13.95 22.64
C ASN A 912 -19.31 -14.86 21.86
N ILE A 913 -19.45 -14.67 20.53
CA ILE A 913 -20.31 -15.55 19.72
C ILE A 913 -19.78 -16.99 19.69
N GLY A 914 -18.45 -17.17 19.72
CA GLY A 914 -17.81 -18.48 19.82
C GLY A 914 -18.20 -19.22 21.10
N MET A 915 -18.26 -18.52 22.24
CA MET A 915 -18.75 -19.11 23.49
C MET A 915 -20.21 -19.58 23.37
N VAL A 916 -21.08 -18.78 22.74
CA VAL A 916 -22.49 -19.17 22.56
C VAL A 916 -22.65 -20.39 21.64
N TYR A 917 -21.81 -20.52 20.61
CA TYR A 917 -21.82 -21.71 19.75
C TYR A 917 -21.49 -22.99 20.53
N HIS A 918 -20.57 -22.94 21.49
CA HIS A 918 -20.31 -24.07 22.39
C HIS A 918 -21.54 -24.42 23.22
N VAL A 919 -22.23 -23.42 23.80
CA VAL A 919 -23.45 -23.63 24.62
C VAL A 919 -24.56 -24.33 23.83
N ILE A 920 -24.70 -24.05 22.53
CA ILE A 920 -25.70 -24.72 21.66
C ILE A 920 -25.20 -26.04 21.06
N GLY A 921 -23.99 -26.47 21.39
CA GLY A 921 -23.40 -27.75 20.97
C GLY A 921 -22.66 -27.74 19.62
N ASP A 922 -22.35 -26.57 19.06
CA ASP A 922 -21.53 -26.42 17.85
C ASP A 922 -20.08 -26.06 18.20
N ASP A 923 -19.35 -27.05 18.75
CA ASP A 923 -17.95 -26.91 19.15
C ASP A 923 -17.03 -26.55 17.95
N LYS A 924 -17.42 -26.93 16.74
CA LYS A 924 -16.66 -26.62 15.53
C LYS A 924 -16.73 -25.13 15.22
N ALA A 925 -17.93 -24.55 15.20
CA ALA A 925 -18.11 -23.11 15.01
C ALA A 925 -17.48 -22.32 16.17
N SER A 926 -17.61 -22.82 17.40
CA SER A 926 -16.94 -22.23 18.57
C SER A 926 -15.43 -22.14 18.38
N PHE A 927 -14.78 -23.26 18.06
CA PHE A 927 -13.34 -23.33 17.84
C PHE A 927 -12.90 -22.37 16.73
N GLN A 928 -13.60 -22.33 15.59
CA GLN A 928 -13.28 -21.44 14.48
C GLN A 928 -13.32 -19.96 14.88
N HIS A 929 -14.40 -19.52 15.54
CA HIS A 929 -14.55 -18.12 15.93
C HIS A 929 -13.57 -17.70 17.03
N ILE A 930 -13.32 -18.56 18.02
CA ILE A 930 -12.34 -18.28 19.08
C ILE A 930 -10.92 -18.25 18.49
N GLN A 931 -10.58 -19.17 17.58
CA GLN A 931 -9.27 -19.19 16.92
C GLN A 931 -9.06 -17.95 16.04
N GLU A 932 -10.08 -17.51 15.30
CA GLU A 932 -10.03 -16.26 14.53
C GLU A 932 -9.84 -15.05 15.46
N SER A 933 -10.57 -15.00 16.58
CA SER A 933 -10.41 -13.95 17.60
C SER A 933 -8.98 -13.91 18.16
N VAL A 934 -8.42 -15.07 18.54
CA VAL A 934 -7.04 -15.18 19.04
C VAL A 934 -6.04 -14.71 18.00
N ALA A 935 -6.17 -15.15 16.74
CA ALA A 935 -5.28 -14.75 15.66
C ALA A 935 -5.30 -13.23 15.44
N ILE A 936 -6.49 -12.61 15.44
CA ILE A 936 -6.62 -11.15 15.34
C ILE A 936 -5.94 -10.50 16.55
N CYS A 937 -6.27 -10.89 17.78
CA CYS A 937 -5.71 -10.27 18.97
C CYS A 937 -4.19 -10.46 19.10
N GLN A 938 -3.63 -11.58 18.61
CA GLN A 938 -2.19 -11.78 18.50
C GLN A 938 -1.56 -10.75 17.55
N THR A 939 -2.19 -10.50 16.40
CA THR A 939 -1.71 -9.46 15.47
C THR A 939 -1.82 -8.05 16.04
N LEU A 940 -2.76 -7.82 16.95
CA LEU A 940 -2.97 -6.53 17.62
C LEU A 940 -2.11 -6.35 18.88
N GLY A 941 -1.41 -7.39 19.34
CA GLY A 941 -0.72 -7.37 20.63
C GLY A 941 -1.65 -7.28 21.85
N ASP A 942 -2.96 -7.55 21.71
CA ASP A 942 -3.90 -7.58 22.85
C ASP A 942 -3.74 -8.90 23.62
N GLN A 943 -2.66 -8.97 24.38
CA GLN A 943 -2.27 -10.12 25.19
C GLN A 943 -3.39 -10.57 26.16
N ARG A 944 -4.24 -9.64 26.62
CA ARG A 944 -5.37 -9.97 27.49
C ARG A 944 -6.40 -10.83 26.79
N VAL A 945 -6.87 -10.42 25.61
CA VAL A 945 -7.87 -11.19 24.86
C VAL A 945 -7.27 -12.48 24.30
N VAL A 946 -5.99 -12.46 23.90
CA VAL A 946 -5.25 -13.67 23.54
C VAL A 946 -5.26 -14.68 24.69
N ALA A 947 -4.95 -14.26 25.91
CA ALA A 947 -4.96 -15.16 27.06
C ALA A 947 -6.36 -15.76 27.32
N TYR A 948 -7.44 -14.98 27.21
CA TYR A 948 -8.81 -15.50 27.32
C TYR A 948 -9.13 -16.54 26.24
N GLY A 949 -8.86 -16.20 24.98
CA GLY A 949 -9.13 -17.09 23.85
C GLY A 949 -8.32 -18.39 23.92
N LEU A 950 -7.02 -18.32 24.24
CA LEU A 950 -6.18 -19.52 24.43
C LEU A 950 -6.71 -20.39 25.57
N ASN A 951 -7.08 -19.80 26.71
CA ASN A 951 -7.67 -20.56 27.81
C ASN A 951 -8.97 -21.27 27.38
N TYR A 952 -9.81 -20.60 26.59
CA TYR A 952 -11.05 -21.18 26.08
C TYR A 952 -10.81 -22.27 25.02
N LEU A 953 -9.83 -22.10 24.12
CA LEU A 953 -9.41 -23.16 23.19
C LEU A 953 -8.91 -24.39 23.94
N GLY A 954 -8.14 -24.19 25.02
CA GLY A 954 -7.73 -25.27 25.91
C GLY A 954 -8.92 -26.01 26.51
N TYR A 955 -9.97 -25.27 26.90
CA TYR A 955 -11.20 -25.86 27.43
C TYR A 955 -11.97 -26.68 26.39
N LEU A 956 -12.08 -26.22 25.15
CA LEU A 956 -12.74 -26.99 24.08
C LEU A 956 -12.00 -28.29 23.73
N LEU A 957 -10.69 -28.36 24.01
CA LEU A 957 -9.84 -29.51 23.67
C LEU A 957 -9.58 -30.46 24.84
N ASP A 958 -9.88 -30.10 26.09
CA ASP A 958 -9.41 -30.82 27.28
C ASP A 958 -9.75 -32.32 27.32
N LYS A 959 -10.87 -32.72 26.70
CA LYS A 959 -11.32 -34.11 26.55
C LYS A 959 -10.84 -34.80 25.26
N ASN A 960 -10.57 -34.04 24.21
CA ASN A 960 -10.32 -34.57 22.87
C ASN A 960 -8.83 -34.64 22.55
N ASP A 961 -8.09 -33.59 22.90
CA ASP A 961 -6.65 -33.47 22.75
C ASP A 961 -6.06 -32.77 23.99
N PRO A 962 -5.86 -33.52 25.10
CA PRO A 962 -5.40 -32.92 26.34
C PRO A 962 -3.96 -32.40 26.23
N GLN A 963 -3.18 -32.85 25.25
CA GLN A 963 -1.81 -32.38 25.05
C GLN A 963 -1.82 -30.97 24.44
N GLN A 964 -2.57 -30.77 23.36
CA GLN A 964 -2.75 -29.45 22.76
C GLN A 964 -3.46 -28.48 23.73
N ALA A 965 -4.43 -28.98 24.52
CA ALA A 965 -5.07 -28.18 25.56
C ALA A 965 -4.06 -27.66 26.61
N SER A 966 -3.11 -28.51 27.03
CA SER A 966 -2.05 -28.11 27.97
C SER A 966 -1.16 -27.00 27.41
N GLU A 967 -0.83 -27.04 26.12
CA GLU A 967 -0.04 -25.99 25.46
C GLU A 967 -0.77 -24.65 25.47
N TYR A 968 -2.07 -24.63 25.15
CA TYR A 968 -2.86 -23.40 25.19
C TYR A 968 -3.02 -22.84 26.60
N TYR A 969 -3.27 -23.68 27.60
CA TYR A 969 -3.34 -23.22 28.98
C TYR A 969 -2.00 -22.67 29.48
N GLN A 970 -0.88 -23.29 29.10
CA GLN A 970 0.45 -22.82 29.47
C GLN A 970 0.77 -21.46 28.83
N GLN A 971 0.48 -21.29 27.54
CA GLN A 971 0.65 -20.00 26.86
C GLN A 971 -0.21 -18.90 27.51
N SER A 972 -1.48 -19.20 27.83
CA SER A 972 -2.35 -18.27 28.53
C SER A 972 -1.79 -17.90 29.92
N LEU A 973 -1.29 -18.89 30.67
CA LEU A 973 -0.68 -18.67 31.98
C LEU A 973 0.54 -17.74 31.91
N ASP A 974 1.44 -17.97 30.95
CA ASP A 974 2.66 -17.18 30.80
C ASP A 974 2.34 -15.72 30.44
N ILE A 975 1.41 -15.51 29.49
CA ILE A 975 0.93 -14.18 29.13
C ILE A 975 0.32 -13.47 30.34
N ARG A 976 -0.57 -14.14 31.09
CA ARG A 976 -1.22 -13.54 32.27
C ARG A 976 -0.23 -13.13 33.36
N ARG A 977 0.85 -13.88 33.53
CA ARG A 977 1.94 -13.52 34.45
C ARG A 977 2.71 -12.30 33.96
N GLU A 978 3.00 -12.23 32.67
CA GLU A 978 3.69 -11.11 32.03
C GLU A 978 2.89 -9.80 32.19
N ILE A 979 1.58 -9.83 31.91
CA ILE A 979 0.70 -8.64 32.01
C ILE A 979 0.16 -8.37 33.43
N GLY A 980 0.62 -9.11 34.44
CA GLY A 980 0.24 -8.89 35.84
C GLY A 980 -1.17 -9.32 36.24
N GLN A 981 -1.88 -10.11 35.41
CA GLN A 981 -3.22 -10.64 35.69
C GLN A 981 -3.19 -11.88 36.59
N TRP A 982 -2.62 -11.75 37.79
CA TRP A 982 -2.38 -12.86 38.70
C TRP A 982 -3.66 -13.62 39.11
N ALA A 983 -4.78 -12.92 39.29
CA ALA A 983 -6.06 -13.56 39.64
C ALA A 983 -6.52 -14.58 38.60
N LEU A 984 -6.38 -14.23 37.32
CA LEU A 984 -6.82 -15.05 36.20
C LEU A 984 -5.84 -16.20 35.87
N THR A 985 -4.68 -16.28 36.54
CA THR A 985 -3.77 -17.43 36.40
C THR A 985 -4.37 -18.70 37.00
N THR A 986 -5.30 -18.56 37.95
CA THR A 986 -5.98 -19.69 38.61
C THR A 986 -6.83 -20.52 37.64
N ASP A 987 -7.49 -19.89 36.67
CA ASP A 987 -8.25 -20.58 35.62
C ASP A 987 -7.34 -21.42 34.72
N CYS A 988 -6.17 -20.87 34.36
CA CYS A 988 -5.18 -21.58 33.54
C CYS A 988 -4.58 -22.77 34.30
N LEU A 989 -4.26 -22.59 35.58
CA LEU A 989 -3.77 -23.67 36.46
C LEU A 989 -4.83 -24.78 36.64
N SER A 990 -6.10 -24.40 36.82
CA SER A 990 -7.22 -25.34 36.85
C SER A 990 -7.37 -26.12 35.54
N GLY A 991 -7.23 -25.44 34.39
CA GLY A 991 -7.19 -26.06 33.07
C GLY A 991 -6.05 -27.06 32.89
N LEU A 992 -4.83 -26.66 33.27
CA LEU A 992 -3.65 -27.54 33.29
C LEU A 992 -3.86 -28.76 34.18
N ALA A 993 -4.50 -28.57 35.35
CA ALA A 993 -4.81 -29.67 36.25
C ALA A 993 -5.79 -30.68 35.61
N ARG A 994 -6.84 -30.21 34.94
CA ARG A 994 -7.77 -31.08 34.19
C ARG A 994 -7.07 -31.82 33.06
N ALA A 995 -6.29 -31.12 32.24
CA ALA A 995 -5.57 -31.73 31.12
C ALA A 995 -4.56 -32.80 31.61
N ALA A 996 -3.82 -32.51 32.68
CA ALA A 996 -2.92 -33.47 33.32
C ALA A 996 -3.66 -34.68 33.90
N LEU A 997 -4.85 -34.49 34.47
CA LEU A 997 -5.69 -35.57 34.97
C LEU A 997 -6.16 -36.49 33.83
N THR A 998 -6.62 -35.93 32.71
CA THR A 998 -7.01 -36.68 31.51
C THR A 998 -5.83 -37.48 30.92
N GLN A 999 -4.61 -36.97 31.04
CA GLN A 999 -3.37 -37.66 30.64
C GLN A 999 -2.88 -38.72 31.65
N GLY A 1000 -3.53 -38.85 32.81
CA GLY A 1000 -3.11 -39.76 33.88
C GLY A 1000 -1.89 -39.27 34.69
N ASN A 1001 -1.54 -37.99 34.60
CA ASN A 1001 -0.44 -37.39 35.36
C ASN A 1001 -0.95 -36.76 36.67
N TYR A 1002 -1.34 -37.61 37.61
CA TYR A 1002 -1.94 -37.23 38.89
C TYR A 1002 -1.08 -36.29 39.73
N GLN A 1003 0.25 -36.49 39.72
CA GLN A 1003 1.18 -35.68 40.49
C GLN A 1003 1.18 -34.21 40.00
N LYS A 1004 1.30 -34.00 38.68
CA LYS A 1004 1.23 -32.65 38.10
C LYS A 1004 -0.14 -32.02 38.30
N ALA A 1005 -1.23 -32.79 38.15
CA ALA A 1005 -2.58 -32.30 38.37
C ALA A 1005 -2.75 -31.74 39.80
N LYS A 1006 -2.21 -32.46 40.80
CA LYS A 1006 -2.21 -32.04 42.20
C LYS A 1006 -1.35 -30.79 42.44
N GLU A 1007 -0.18 -30.70 41.81
CA GLU A 1007 0.69 -29.51 41.91
C GLU A 1007 -0.01 -28.25 41.37
N TYR A 1008 -0.60 -28.33 40.17
CA TYR A 1008 -1.29 -27.20 39.55
C TYR A 1008 -2.48 -26.73 40.39
N ILE A 1009 -3.31 -27.66 40.88
CA ILE A 1009 -4.47 -27.28 41.68
C ILE A 1009 -4.06 -26.73 43.05
N GLN A 1010 -2.99 -27.24 43.67
CA GLN A 1010 -2.49 -26.69 44.92
C GLN A 1010 -2.01 -25.24 44.72
N CYS A 1011 -1.30 -24.94 43.63
CA CYS A 1011 -0.91 -23.56 43.32
C CYS A 1011 -2.12 -22.62 43.15
N ALA A 1012 -3.20 -23.09 42.50
CA ALA A 1012 -4.41 -22.29 42.34
C ALA A 1012 -5.11 -22.03 43.69
N LEU A 1013 -5.25 -23.07 44.53
CA LEU A 1013 -5.87 -22.96 45.86
C LEU A 1013 -5.03 -22.09 46.81
N ASP A 1014 -3.71 -22.24 46.82
CA ASP A 1014 -2.80 -21.41 47.63
C ASP A 1014 -2.91 -19.92 47.28
N TRP A 1015 -3.20 -19.60 46.02
CA TRP A 1015 -3.42 -18.23 45.60
C TRP A 1015 -4.75 -17.69 46.15
N ILE A 1016 -5.82 -18.48 46.07
CA ILE A 1016 -7.15 -18.10 46.59
C ILE A 1016 -7.17 -18.04 48.13
N ASP A 1017 -6.44 -18.91 48.83
CA ASP A 1017 -6.37 -18.84 50.28
C ASP A 1017 -5.66 -17.56 50.76
N LYS A 1018 -4.78 -17.00 49.94
CA LYS A 1018 -4.02 -15.77 50.24
C LYS A 1018 -4.68 -14.50 49.73
N ASN A 1019 -5.59 -14.58 48.76
CA ASN A 1019 -6.15 -13.43 48.05
C ASN A 1019 -7.67 -13.56 47.95
N ASP A 1020 -8.41 -12.45 47.91
CA ASP A 1020 -9.87 -12.52 47.74
C ASP A 1020 -10.24 -13.15 46.37
N ILE A 1021 -11.43 -13.74 46.25
CA ILE A 1021 -11.88 -14.50 45.06
C ILE A 1021 -12.26 -13.57 43.88
N GLN A 1022 -12.01 -12.26 44.02
CA GLN A 1022 -12.33 -11.27 43.01
C GLN A 1022 -11.42 -11.43 41.78
N GLY A 1023 -12.03 -11.47 40.59
CA GLY A 1023 -11.29 -11.57 39.32
C GLY A 1023 -10.88 -12.98 38.90
N VAL A 1024 -11.48 -14.03 39.49
CA VAL A 1024 -11.37 -15.42 39.01
C VAL A 1024 -12.49 -15.69 38.00
N GLY A 1025 -12.18 -16.31 36.85
CA GLY A 1025 -13.13 -16.49 35.75
C GLY A 1025 -14.28 -17.44 36.08
N ASP A 1026 -13.99 -18.66 36.53
CA ASP A 1026 -15.03 -19.64 36.90
C ASP A 1026 -14.65 -20.43 38.16
N VAL A 1027 -14.90 -19.80 39.31
CA VAL A 1027 -14.61 -20.33 40.65
C VAL A 1027 -15.25 -21.72 40.86
N LEU A 1028 -16.45 -21.94 40.30
CA LEU A 1028 -17.15 -23.23 40.41
C LEU A 1028 -16.42 -24.31 39.62
N LEU A 1029 -16.00 -24.00 38.39
CA LEU A 1029 -15.22 -24.93 37.58
C LEU A 1029 -13.87 -25.25 38.23
N MET A 1030 -13.24 -24.28 38.89
CA MET A 1030 -12.01 -24.50 39.64
C MET A 1030 -12.22 -25.43 40.85
N TYR A 1031 -13.22 -25.17 41.71
CA TYR A 1031 -13.52 -26.08 42.83
C TYR A 1031 -13.94 -27.47 42.36
N LYS A 1032 -14.68 -27.56 41.26
CA LYS A 1032 -14.99 -28.83 40.61
C LYS A 1032 -13.73 -29.54 40.15
N SER A 1033 -12.82 -28.84 39.48
CA SER A 1033 -11.53 -29.40 39.02
C SER A 1033 -10.69 -29.87 40.23
N ALA A 1034 -10.69 -29.11 41.33
CA ALA A 1034 -10.04 -29.53 42.56
C ALA A 1034 -10.64 -30.81 43.14
N PHE A 1035 -11.97 -30.88 43.22
CA PHE A 1035 -12.65 -32.09 43.65
C PHE A 1035 -12.32 -33.29 42.75
N GLU A 1036 -12.33 -33.12 41.42
CA GLU A 1036 -11.98 -34.17 40.44
C GLU A 1036 -10.53 -34.64 40.62
N VAL A 1037 -9.57 -33.72 40.76
CA VAL A 1037 -8.15 -34.05 40.98
C VAL A 1037 -7.95 -34.78 42.30
N TYR A 1038 -8.49 -34.28 43.41
CA TYR A 1038 -8.32 -34.90 44.73
C TYR A 1038 -9.12 -36.20 44.92
N SER A 1039 -10.18 -36.42 44.15
CA SER A 1039 -10.92 -37.69 44.17
C SER A 1039 -10.29 -38.78 43.31
N ALA A 1040 -9.48 -38.39 42.32
CA ALA A 1040 -8.80 -39.30 41.41
C ALA A 1040 -7.35 -39.66 41.85
N CYS A 1041 -6.72 -38.81 42.67
CA CYS A 1041 -5.43 -39.07 43.34
C CYS A 1041 -5.63 -39.82 44.65
#